data_AF-A0A8T5SGI7-F1
#
_entry.id   AF-A0A8T5SGI7-F1
#
_cell.length_a   1.000
_cell.length_b   1.000
_cell.length_c   1.000
_cell.angle_alpha   90.00
_cell.angle_beta   90.00
_cell.angle_gamma   90.00
#
_symmetry.space_group_name_H-M   'P 1'
#
loop_
_entity.id
_entity.type
_entity.pdbx_description
1 polymer ?
#
loop_
_entity_poly.entity_id
_entity_poly.type
_entity_poly.pdbx_seq_one_letter_code
_entity_poly.pdbx_strand_id
1 'polypeptide(L)'
;MSEYGNDKGDREIPQDMNKSIDKGKDEKIVSNELNAKMESSEEVQGSLTDFESFNPNVETNDTIKENFNREYLEEKNQEDVDIHNYNNLFDERIQNTFRTYYNETGKYPNHGKNLRKDFMDWVKKNGSDLELINKIYAIHKNQEIYSFIKDKIENSDFSQTKISTSLREDGLSVSRGTVGNISLKEVYNDNKDAHHQRFDISLDPEIKERIKNRLNQESENYKLGAQHDSLYKIAKDFPKISEKTVHRIAKNEISQDLYRNMWRSTSGSVSNETKKVIEDRLKEEVQKENPSSLRSISNDFPGASHTYVMELAREIYPDRYKDLWPAIKKIPNEIKNEIMNSIKDESLKEHPRTLRNIHKDFPEVGADTIKRLAKQVIPKDLHDKIWAPLTTEIPKELALKITKTIKNEINKPNPRSLNEVGKHFSVSTEYICKLAKKTISKQEYENTWKAYESITKVTKNNIVKDIMNTKLNISEIAEKNSVSSPSVSNISQRDVFQDNIEDHRERFPIDENLEIGSFTHLNINSLITKTINDLPNQKYYAEPNIYPDKRRPDGLILEDNNFIHQRLSNSQTGEDLKNKLELNPKNLDQIKSTQFDFTNDVSDENLIDKIEKYQSEDTLLFIVGTRWYLYDEIKNLPVDDKIKYAENVRIVSNNLGADLIGLEGNDKDLYDKIIEFNYNHDLNSLKMLYNYDLSSINNHNTQELREDLVQKGLIKADLNEYFNFDEVNKKDPEEKQLDLDHFLNF
;
A
#
# COMPACT_ATOMS: atom_id res chain seq x y z
N MET A 1 -32.63 -2.61 74.73
CA MET A 1 -33.99 -2.74 75.29
C MET A 1 -34.81 -3.56 74.30
N SER A 2 -35.12 -4.81 74.67
CA SER A 2 -36.45 -5.47 74.65
C SER A 2 -37.36 -5.17 73.43
N GLU A 3 -37.94 -6.10 72.64
CA GLU A 3 -38.59 -7.38 72.95
C GLU A 3 -38.91 -8.22 71.67
N TYR A 4 -38.87 -9.55 71.85
CA TYR A 4 -39.74 -10.64 71.35
C TYR A 4 -40.19 -10.84 69.88
N GLY A 5 -40.12 -12.11 69.44
CA GLY A 5 -41.10 -12.70 68.51
C GLY A 5 -40.64 -13.96 67.73
N ASN A 6 -40.86 -15.14 68.30
CA ASN A 6 -40.68 -16.48 67.70
C ASN A 6 -41.66 -16.76 66.54
N ASP A 7 -41.32 -17.65 65.58
CA ASP A 7 -42.01 -18.95 65.48
C ASP A 7 -41.27 -20.02 64.64
N LYS A 8 -41.54 -21.29 64.98
CA LYS A 8 -40.87 -22.54 64.59
C LYS A 8 -41.61 -23.33 63.50
N GLY A 9 -40.89 -24.30 62.92
CA GLY A 9 -41.40 -25.55 62.31
C GLY A 9 -40.33 -26.15 61.40
N ASP A 10 -39.43 -27.03 61.88
CA ASP A 10 -39.52 -28.52 61.90
C ASP A 10 -39.97 -29.11 60.56
N ARG A 11 -39.43 -30.20 59.97
CA ARG A 11 -38.34 -31.18 60.15
C ARG A 11 -38.57 -32.15 58.97
N GLU A 12 -37.52 -32.70 58.36
CA GLU A 12 -37.31 -34.14 58.17
C GLU A 12 -36.09 -34.45 57.29
N ILE A 13 -35.30 -35.42 57.77
CA ILE A 13 -34.17 -36.13 57.16
C ILE A 13 -34.62 -37.60 57.14
N PRO A 14 -34.29 -38.43 56.13
CA PRO A 14 -33.18 -39.41 56.26
C PRO A 14 -32.32 -39.51 54.98
N GLN A 15 -30.98 -39.45 55.07
CA GLN A 15 -30.01 -40.53 55.32
C GLN A 15 -29.64 -41.42 54.12
N ASP A 16 -28.35 -41.32 53.76
CA ASP A 16 -27.35 -42.36 53.48
C ASP A 16 -27.63 -43.52 52.51
N MET A 17 -26.74 -43.69 51.51
CA MET A 17 -25.69 -44.73 51.54
C MET A 17 -24.76 -44.70 50.31
N ASN A 18 -23.49 -44.36 50.55
CA ASN A 18 -22.26 -45.08 50.20
C ASN A 18 -22.18 -46.05 48.99
N LYS A 19 -21.17 -45.79 48.13
CA LYS A 19 -19.89 -46.53 47.92
C LYS A 19 -19.57 -47.12 46.52
N SER A 20 -18.24 -47.13 46.30
CA SER A 20 -17.37 -47.89 45.38
C SER A 20 -17.40 -47.50 43.90
N ILE A 21 -16.34 -46.94 43.29
CA ILE A 21 -14.97 -47.47 43.00
C ILE A 21 -15.05 -48.75 42.15
N ASP A 22 -14.65 -48.67 40.87
CA ASP A 22 -13.59 -49.53 40.35
C ASP A 22 -12.92 -49.02 39.05
N LYS A 23 -11.66 -49.47 38.88
CA LYS A 23 -10.66 -49.16 37.85
C LYS A 23 -10.69 -50.15 36.67
N GLY A 24 -10.01 -49.80 35.58
CA GLY A 24 -9.47 -50.71 34.55
C GLY A 24 -9.44 -50.01 33.19
N LYS A 25 -8.33 -49.51 32.61
CA LYS A 25 -7.04 -50.08 32.16
C LYS A 25 -7.10 -51.10 31.00
N ASP A 26 -6.21 -50.83 30.03
CA ASP A 26 -5.55 -51.72 29.05
C ASP A 26 -6.36 -52.11 27.79
N GLU A 27 -5.83 -52.30 26.57
CA GLU A 27 -4.59 -51.98 25.83
C GLU A 27 -4.78 -52.62 24.41
N LYS A 28 -3.92 -52.25 23.44
CA LYS A 28 -3.50 -53.01 22.22
C LYS A 28 -4.28 -52.97 20.89
N ILE A 29 -3.64 -52.29 19.91
CA ILE A 29 -2.96 -52.80 18.68
C ILE A 29 -3.53 -54.07 18.02
N VAL A 30 -3.90 -53.99 16.73
CA VAL A 30 -3.58 -54.97 15.66
C VAL A 30 -3.50 -54.27 14.29
N SER A 31 -2.49 -54.66 13.51
CA SER A 31 -2.10 -54.28 12.14
C SER A 31 -2.69 -55.21 11.05
N ASN A 32 -2.32 -54.94 9.78
CA ASN A 32 -2.36 -55.77 8.56
C ASN A 32 -3.40 -55.32 7.51
N GLU A 33 -3.22 -55.42 6.19
CA GLU A 33 -2.12 -55.64 5.23
C GLU A 33 -2.72 -55.42 3.81
N LEU A 34 -1.88 -54.96 2.87
CA LEU A 34 -1.81 -55.24 1.41
C LEU A 34 -3.04 -55.74 0.61
N ASN A 35 -3.31 -55.09 -0.54
CA ASN A 35 -3.07 -55.73 -1.85
C ASN A 35 -3.14 -54.78 -3.06
N ALA A 36 -2.25 -55.04 -4.00
CA ALA A 36 -2.09 -54.42 -5.31
C ALA A 36 -3.11 -54.96 -6.35
N LYS A 37 -3.33 -54.21 -7.43
CA LYS A 37 -3.67 -54.76 -8.75
C LYS A 37 -3.26 -53.80 -9.89
N MET A 38 -2.53 -54.39 -10.84
CA MET A 38 -2.10 -53.86 -12.15
C MET A 38 -3.24 -53.94 -13.19
N GLU A 39 -2.92 -53.44 -14.39
CA GLU A 39 -3.53 -53.60 -15.75
C GLU A 39 -4.30 -52.34 -16.21
N SER A 40 -3.74 -51.49 -17.08
CA SER A 40 -3.40 -51.61 -18.52
C SER A 40 -4.61 -51.50 -19.46
N SER A 41 -4.64 -50.43 -20.27
CA SER A 41 -5.32 -50.27 -21.57
C SER A 41 -5.25 -48.77 -21.92
N GLU A 42 -5.21 -48.28 -23.16
CA GLU A 42 -5.00 -48.82 -24.50
C GLU A 42 -4.70 -47.57 -25.37
N GLU A 43 -3.84 -47.70 -26.36
CA GLU A 43 -3.66 -46.71 -27.43
C GLU A 43 -4.92 -46.65 -28.31
N VAL A 44 -5.36 -45.46 -28.70
CA VAL A 44 -6.19 -45.28 -29.90
C VAL A 44 -5.67 -44.08 -30.70
N GLN A 45 -5.02 -44.39 -31.82
CA GLN A 45 -4.87 -43.51 -32.98
C GLN A 45 -6.21 -43.43 -33.73
N GLY A 46 -6.52 -42.25 -34.28
CA GLY A 46 -7.62 -42.05 -35.20
C GLY A 46 -7.46 -40.78 -36.03
N SER A 47 -7.10 -40.95 -37.29
CA SER A 47 -6.87 -39.93 -38.31
C SER A 47 -8.13 -39.51 -39.07
N LEU A 48 -8.11 -38.28 -39.62
CA LEU A 48 -8.62 -37.82 -40.92
C LEU A 48 -10.08 -38.14 -41.33
N THR A 49 -10.82 -37.10 -41.76
CA THR A 49 -11.24 -36.92 -43.17
C THR A 49 -11.92 -35.56 -43.41
N ASP A 50 -11.73 -35.09 -44.64
CA ASP A 50 -12.21 -33.89 -45.32
C ASP A 50 -13.74 -33.71 -45.36
N PHE A 51 -14.23 -32.50 -45.70
CA PHE A 51 -15.23 -32.28 -46.78
C PHE A 51 -15.50 -30.77 -47.06
N GLU A 52 -15.11 -30.36 -48.28
CA GLU A 52 -15.76 -29.49 -49.27
C GLU A 52 -16.53 -28.19 -48.91
N SER A 53 -15.96 -27.10 -49.43
CA SER A 53 -16.52 -26.03 -50.29
C SER A 53 -18.02 -25.70 -50.28
N PHE A 54 -18.32 -24.41 -50.09
CA PHE A 54 -19.32 -23.68 -50.88
C PHE A 54 -19.00 -22.17 -50.93
N ASN A 55 -18.97 -21.62 -52.15
CA ASN A 55 -19.02 -20.19 -52.47
C ASN A 55 -20.19 -20.02 -53.46
N PRO A 56 -20.94 -18.90 -53.47
CA PRO A 56 -20.55 -17.84 -54.41
C PRO A 56 -20.89 -16.38 -54.00
N ASN A 57 -19.98 -15.49 -54.42
CA ASN A 57 -20.14 -14.18 -55.08
C ASN A 57 -21.12 -13.12 -54.55
N VAL A 58 -20.57 -11.94 -54.22
CA VAL A 58 -21.04 -10.63 -54.72
C VAL A 58 -19.82 -9.71 -54.94
N GLU A 59 -19.73 -9.11 -56.13
CA GLU A 59 -18.72 -8.13 -56.56
C GLU A 59 -18.92 -6.74 -55.92
N THR A 60 -17.83 -6.02 -55.59
CA THR A 60 -17.44 -4.75 -56.26
C THR A 60 -16.20 -4.07 -55.63
N ASN A 61 -15.36 -3.55 -56.53
CA ASN A 61 -14.38 -2.44 -56.40
C ASN A 61 -13.08 -2.65 -55.60
N ASP A 62 -12.13 -3.38 -56.18
CA ASP A 62 -10.70 -3.30 -55.86
C ASP A 62 -9.88 -3.03 -57.13
N THR A 63 -9.32 -1.83 -57.25
CA THR A 63 -8.25 -1.55 -58.24
C THR A 63 -7.16 -0.64 -57.68
N ILE A 64 -7.23 -0.28 -56.38
CA ILE A 64 -6.19 0.51 -55.70
C ILE A 64 -5.41 -0.34 -54.67
N LYS A 65 -5.96 -1.47 -54.21
CA LYS A 65 -5.30 -2.37 -53.26
C LYS A 65 -4.34 -3.40 -53.87
N GLU A 66 -4.51 -3.75 -55.15
CA GLU A 66 -3.73 -4.85 -55.75
C GLU A 66 -2.27 -4.50 -56.06
N ASN A 67 -1.92 -3.22 -56.24
CA ASN A 67 -0.52 -2.83 -56.44
C ASN A 67 0.29 -2.75 -55.15
N PHE A 68 -0.34 -2.75 -53.97
CA PHE A 68 0.37 -2.64 -52.68
C PHE A 68 0.71 -4.01 -52.06
N ASN A 69 -0.05 -5.07 -52.41
CA ASN A 69 0.13 -6.40 -51.82
C ASN A 69 1.02 -7.35 -52.65
N ARG A 70 1.32 -7.01 -53.92
CA ARG A 70 2.15 -7.87 -54.78
C ARG A 70 3.66 -7.73 -54.51
N GLU A 71 4.07 -6.66 -53.85
CA GLU A 71 5.46 -6.40 -53.46
C GLU A 71 5.80 -6.98 -52.06
N TYR A 72 4.83 -7.65 -51.40
CA TYR A 72 4.96 -8.11 -50.02
C TYR A 72 5.32 -9.60 -49.87
N LEU A 73 5.39 -10.37 -50.97
CA LEU A 73 5.53 -11.83 -50.89
C LEU A 73 6.73 -12.44 -51.64
N GLU A 74 7.57 -11.65 -52.29
CA GLU A 74 8.80 -12.16 -52.91
C GLU A 74 9.97 -11.24 -52.56
N GLU A 75 10.67 -11.53 -51.46
CA GLU A 75 12.13 -11.41 -51.31
C GLU A 75 12.53 -11.72 -49.86
N LYS A 76 12.72 -13.01 -49.55
CA LYS A 76 13.59 -13.47 -48.47
C LYS A 76 14.90 -13.92 -49.11
N ASN A 77 15.69 -12.96 -49.58
CA ASN A 77 17.13 -13.16 -49.77
C ASN A 77 17.84 -12.25 -48.78
N GLN A 78 18.51 -12.91 -47.84
CA GLN A 78 19.19 -12.34 -46.70
C GLN A 78 20.55 -11.81 -47.19
N GLU A 79 20.56 -10.62 -47.79
CA GLU A 79 21.79 -9.84 -47.92
C GLU A 79 22.15 -9.28 -46.54
N ASP A 80 23.45 -9.30 -46.21
CA ASP A 80 24.02 -8.70 -45.00
C ASP A 80 23.74 -7.19 -44.99
N VAL A 81 22.56 -6.83 -44.48
CA VAL A 81 22.19 -5.45 -44.16
C VAL A 81 23.09 -5.01 -43.04
N ASP A 82 23.85 -3.93 -43.27
CA ASP A 82 24.67 -3.25 -42.28
C ASP A 82 23.90 -3.08 -40.95
N ILE A 83 24.26 -3.90 -39.96
CA ILE A 83 23.42 -4.28 -38.80
C ILE A 83 23.16 -3.09 -37.84
N HIS A 84 23.78 -1.93 -38.07
CA HIS A 84 23.70 -0.77 -37.18
C HIS A 84 23.07 0.47 -37.79
N ASN A 85 22.29 0.32 -38.87
CA ASN A 85 21.67 1.47 -39.53
C ASN A 85 20.33 1.87 -38.88
N TYR A 86 20.40 2.61 -37.78
CA TYR A 86 19.26 3.33 -37.17
C TYR A 86 19.30 4.83 -37.55
N ASN A 87 19.72 5.15 -38.78
CA ASN A 87 19.91 6.54 -39.22
C ASN A 87 18.61 7.36 -39.23
N ASN A 88 17.46 6.72 -39.42
CA ASN A 88 16.19 7.45 -39.36
C ASN A 88 15.85 7.82 -37.92
N LEU A 89 16.10 6.92 -36.95
CA LEU A 89 15.92 7.19 -35.52
C LEU A 89 16.69 8.43 -35.04
N PHE A 90 17.86 8.70 -35.62
CA PHE A 90 18.70 9.87 -35.32
C PHE A 90 18.54 11.05 -36.30
N ASP A 91 17.57 11.01 -37.22
CA ASP A 91 17.24 12.18 -38.05
C ASP A 91 16.64 13.27 -37.14
N GLU A 92 17.29 14.44 -37.08
CA GLU A 92 16.90 15.55 -36.21
C GLU A 92 15.45 16.01 -36.47
N ARG A 93 14.96 15.95 -37.71
CA ARG A 93 13.57 16.29 -38.03
C ARG A 93 12.61 15.27 -37.42
N ILE A 94 12.98 13.99 -37.39
CA ILE A 94 12.16 12.94 -36.78
C ILE A 94 12.14 13.09 -35.26
N GLN A 95 13.29 13.31 -34.62
CA GLN A 95 13.34 13.54 -33.16
C GLN A 95 12.53 14.77 -32.75
N ASN A 96 12.61 15.86 -33.52
CA ASN A 96 11.77 17.04 -33.30
C ASN A 96 10.28 16.73 -33.50
N THR A 97 9.93 15.83 -34.41
CA THR A 97 8.56 15.35 -34.61
C THR A 97 8.08 14.53 -33.41
N PHE A 98 8.92 13.64 -32.87
CA PHE A 98 8.64 12.86 -31.66
C PHE A 98 8.38 13.77 -30.46
N ARG A 99 9.25 14.75 -30.23
CA ARG A 99 9.11 15.73 -29.15
C ARG A 99 7.88 16.62 -29.33
N THR A 100 7.60 17.08 -30.56
CA THR A 100 6.40 17.88 -30.86
C THR A 100 5.13 17.08 -30.56
N TYR A 101 5.05 15.82 -31.00
CA TYR A 101 3.92 14.96 -30.69
C TYR A 101 3.71 14.81 -29.18
N TYR A 102 4.78 14.60 -28.41
CA TYR A 102 4.71 14.52 -26.95
C TYR A 102 4.20 15.83 -26.33
N ASN A 103 4.73 16.97 -26.77
CA ASN A 103 4.33 18.28 -26.25
C ASN A 103 2.85 18.62 -26.55
N GLU A 104 2.34 18.20 -27.71
CA GLU A 104 0.95 18.46 -28.10
C GLU A 104 -0.04 17.49 -27.45
N THR A 105 0.33 16.22 -27.30
CA THR A 105 -0.60 15.16 -26.91
C THR A 105 -0.43 14.68 -25.48
N GLY A 106 0.71 14.98 -24.85
CA GLY A 106 1.14 14.38 -23.59
C GLY A 106 1.50 12.89 -23.72
N LYS A 107 1.61 12.34 -24.93
CA LYS A 107 1.86 10.91 -25.19
C LYS A 107 3.16 10.71 -25.94
N TYR A 108 3.91 9.67 -25.60
CA TYR A 108 5.09 9.32 -26.37
C TYR A 108 4.71 8.68 -27.71
N PRO A 109 5.51 8.85 -28.78
CA PRO A 109 5.27 8.24 -30.10
C PRO A 109 5.28 6.72 -30.13
N ASN A 110 5.87 6.08 -29.11
CA ASN A 110 6.09 4.64 -29.03
C ASN A 110 5.54 4.05 -27.73
N HIS A 111 5.36 2.73 -27.74
CA HIS A 111 5.16 1.90 -26.57
C HIS A 111 6.21 0.78 -26.59
N GLY A 112 7.18 0.85 -25.68
CA GLY A 112 8.33 -0.05 -25.69
C GLY A 112 9.11 0.07 -27.00
N LYS A 113 9.32 -1.04 -27.72
CA LYS A 113 10.07 -1.04 -29.00
C LYS A 113 9.27 -0.65 -30.24
N ASN A 114 7.97 -0.39 -30.13
CA ASN A 114 7.07 -0.18 -31.27
C ASN A 114 6.48 1.24 -31.31
N LEU A 115 6.41 1.84 -32.51
CA LEU A 115 5.66 3.08 -32.71
C LEU A 115 4.15 2.83 -32.56
N ARG A 116 3.44 3.80 -32.00
CA ARG A 116 2.00 3.73 -31.77
C ARG A 116 1.22 4.13 -33.03
N LYS A 117 0.01 3.57 -33.18
CA LYS A 117 -0.87 3.86 -34.32
C LYS A 117 -1.34 5.32 -34.35
N ASP A 118 -1.86 5.85 -33.24
CA ASP A 118 -2.20 7.28 -33.08
C ASP A 118 -1.07 8.24 -33.47
N PHE A 119 0.19 7.92 -33.14
CA PHE A 119 1.32 8.71 -33.61
C PHE A 119 1.44 8.68 -35.13
N MET A 120 1.36 7.50 -35.75
CA MET A 120 1.42 7.39 -37.22
C MET A 120 0.28 8.15 -37.91
N ASP A 121 -0.92 8.12 -37.34
CA ASP A 121 -2.08 8.85 -37.86
C ASP A 121 -1.93 10.36 -37.64
N TRP A 122 -1.37 10.79 -36.50
CA TRP A 122 -1.03 12.19 -36.24
C TRP A 122 0.02 12.71 -37.22
N VAL A 123 1.05 11.93 -37.54
CA VAL A 123 2.09 12.31 -38.52
C VAL A 123 1.47 12.43 -39.91
N LYS A 124 0.57 11.54 -40.34
CA LYS A 124 -0.12 11.67 -41.64
C LYS A 124 -1.00 12.91 -41.72
N LYS A 125 -1.63 13.29 -40.61
CA LYS A 125 -2.55 14.42 -40.54
C LYS A 125 -1.82 15.77 -40.54
N ASN A 126 -0.69 15.84 -39.82
CA ASN A 126 0.04 17.09 -39.60
C ASN A 126 1.29 17.22 -40.47
N GLY A 127 1.82 16.12 -41.00
CA GLY A 127 2.99 16.08 -41.87
C GLY A 127 2.64 16.39 -43.31
N SER A 128 3.24 17.44 -43.86
CA SER A 128 3.20 17.76 -45.29
C SER A 128 4.40 17.19 -46.08
N ASP A 129 5.40 16.67 -45.37
CA ASP A 129 6.63 16.12 -45.94
C ASP A 129 6.54 14.59 -46.07
N LEU A 130 6.35 14.11 -47.31
CA LEU A 130 6.27 12.68 -47.63
C LEU A 130 7.57 11.95 -47.29
N GLU A 131 8.73 12.62 -47.37
CA GLU A 131 10.03 12.05 -47.00
C GLU A 131 10.07 11.70 -45.52
N LEU A 132 9.63 12.63 -44.66
CA LEU A 132 9.57 12.45 -43.21
C LEU A 132 8.65 11.29 -42.83
N ILE A 133 7.47 11.22 -43.45
CA ILE A 133 6.51 10.12 -43.26
C ILE A 133 7.16 8.78 -43.61
N ASN A 134 7.82 8.69 -44.77
CA ASN A 134 8.49 7.48 -45.21
C ASN A 134 9.61 7.04 -44.25
N LYS A 135 10.39 7.99 -43.72
CA LYS A 135 11.43 7.69 -42.73
C LYS A 135 10.85 7.19 -41.40
N ILE A 136 9.76 7.79 -40.91
CA ILE A 136 9.07 7.31 -39.69
C ILE A 136 8.51 5.90 -39.91
N TYR A 137 7.96 5.63 -41.10
CA TYR A 137 7.57 4.28 -41.49
C TYR A 137 8.74 3.30 -41.54
N ALA A 138 9.90 3.75 -42.03
CA ALA A 138 11.11 2.95 -42.05
C ALA A 138 11.59 2.59 -40.62
N ILE A 139 11.52 3.52 -39.66
CA ILE A 139 11.83 3.24 -38.24
C ILE A 139 11.01 2.05 -37.72
N HIS A 140 9.71 2.04 -38.01
CA HIS A 140 8.84 0.95 -37.59
C HIS A 140 9.14 -0.36 -38.34
N LYS A 141 9.22 -0.28 -39.68
CA LYS A 141 9.46 -1.45 -40.55
C LYS A 141 10.80 -2.13 -40.25
N ASN A 142 11.85 -1.34 -40.06
CA ASN A 142 13.22 -1.79 -39.79
C ASN A 142 13.47 -2.05 -38.29
N GLN A 143 12.46 -1.85 -37.44
CA GLN A 143 12.55 -2.01 -36.00
C GLN A 143 13.72 -1.22 -35.37
N GLU A 144 13.97 0.02 -35.80
CA GLU A 144 15.19 0.75 -35.42
C GLU A 144 15.29 1.00 -33.90
N ILE A 145 14.17 1.19 -33.19
CA ILE A 145 14.15 1.33 -31.72
C ILE A 145 14.64 0.02 -31.06
N TYR A 146 14.16 -1.12 -31.54
CA TYR A 146 14.59 -2.43 -31.05
C TYR A 146 16.08 -2.67 -31.34
N SER A 147 16.49 -2.45 -32.58
CA SER A 147 17.89 -2.60 -33.02
C SER A 147 18.83 -1.69 -32.23
N PHE A 148 18.43 -0.46 -31.93
CA PHE A 148 19.19 0.43 -31.05
C PHE A 148 19.33 -0.14 -29.64
N ILE A 149 18.24 -0.62 -29.01
CA ILE A 149 18.28 -1.19 -27.67
C ILE A 149 19.22 -2.41 -27.65
N LYS A 150 19.05 -3.32 -28.61
CA LYS A 150 19.87 -4.52 -28.78
C LYS A 150 21.36 -4.17 -28.96
N ASP A 151 21.66 -3.25 -29.87
CA ASP A 151 23.01 -2.76 -30.11
C ASP A 151 23.64 -2.19 -28.83
N LYS A 152 22.93 -1.38 -28.04
CA LYS A 152 23.48 -0.84 -26.78
C LYS A 152 23.65 -1.92 -25.71
N ILE A 153 22.84 -2.97 -25.70
CA ILE A 153 23.06 -4.12 -24.82
C ILE A 153 24.36 -4.84 -25.20
N GLU A 154 24.54 -5.14 -26.49
CA GLU A 154 25.63 -5.98 -26.99
C GLU A 154 26.97 -5.24 -27.05
N ASN A 155 26.94 -3.98 -27.50
CA ASN A 155 28.14 -3.27 -27.98
C ASN A 155 28.49 -2.01 -27.16
N SER A 156 27.80 -1.76 -26.03
CA SER A 156 28.13 -0.64 -25.14
C SER A 156 28.16 -1.06 -23.68
N ASP A 157 28.64 -0.17 -22.81
CA ASP A 157 28.60 -0.31 -21.36
C ASP A 157 27.36 0.36 -20.73
N PHE A 158 26.39 0.78 -21.56
CA PHE A 158 25.22 1.51 -21.07
C PHE A 158 24.42 0.62 -20.11
N SER A 159 24.00 1.21 -18.99
CA SER A 159 23.02 0.58 -18.10
C SER A 159 21.63 0.57 -18.74
N GLN A 160 20.71 -0.27 -18.25
CA GLN A 160 19.32 -0.24 -18.70
C GLN A 160 18.71 1.17 -18.60
N THR A 161 19.03 1.89 -17.51
CA THR A 161 18.62 3.28 -17.32
C THR A 161 19.22 4.19 -18.37
N LYS A 162 20.51 4.07 -18.69
CA LYS A 162 21.15 4.94 -19.69
C LYS A 162 20.58 4.70 -21.10
N ILE A 163 20.30 3.45 -21.46
CA ILE A 163 19.62 3.11 -22.73
C ILE A 163 18.24 3.76 -22.78
N SER A 164 17.45 3.59 -21.72
CA SER A 164 16.11 4.19 -21.58
C SER A 164 16.15 5.72 -21.65
N THR A 165 17.07 6.36 -20.92
CA THR A 165 17.26 7.82 -20.93
C THR A 165 17.68 8.34 -22.29
N SER A 166 18.57 7.64 -23.01
CA SER A 166 19.00 8.04 -24.35
C SER A 166 17.82 8.13 -25.32
N LEU A 167 16.95 7.12 -25.34
CA LEU A 167 15.74 7.15 -26.18
C LEU A 167 14.74 8.23 -25.73
N ARG A 168 14.70 8.52 -24.42
CA ARG A 168 13.88 9.61 -23.88
C ARG A 168 14.36 10.99 -24.30
N GLU A 169 15.68 11.20 -24.36
CA GLU A 169 16.25 12.42 -24.92
C GLU A 169 15.82 12.60 -26.39
N ASP A 170 15.63 11.51 -27.14
CA ASP A 170 15.14 11.52 -28.52
C ASP A 170 13.60 11.63 -28.65
N GLY A 171 12.87 11.78 -27.53
CA GLY A 171 11.42 11.94 -27.51
C GLY A 171 10.63 10.62 -27.51
N LEU A 172 11.27 9.50 -27.17
CA LEU A 172 10.65 8.17 -27.07
C LEU A 172 10.60 7.68 -25.62
N SER A 173 9.65 6.81 -25.27
CA SER A 173 9.60 6.19 -23.94
C SER A 173 9.80 4.69 -24.00
N VAL A 174 10.91 4.24 -23.43
CA VAL A 174 11.23 2.81 -23.28
C VAL A 174 11.51 2.54 -21.80
N SER A 175 10.72 1.66 -21.20
CA SER A 175 10.91 1.31 -19.78
C SER A 175 12.18 0.49 -19.58
N ARG A 176 12.76 0.56 -18.37
CA ARG A 176 13.88 -0.32 -17.98
C ARG A 176 13.53 -1.80 -18.13
N GLY A 177 12.28 -2.16 -17.83
CA GLY A 177 11.76 -3.51 -18.03
C GLY A 177 11.78 -3.93 -19.50
N THR A 178 11.43 -3.03 -20.44
CA THR A 178 11.53 -3.33 -21.89
C THR A 178 12.98 -3.63 -22.30
N VAL A 179 13.93 -2.81 -21.86
CA VAL A 179 15.37 -3.03 -22.11
C VAL A 179 15.84 -4.35 -21.47
N GLY A 180 15.39 -4.61 -20.24
CA GLY A 180 15.70 -5.84 -19.52
C GLY A 180 15.20 -7.09 -20.24
N ASN A 181 13.94 -7.05 -20.70
CA ASN A 181 13.31 -8.14 -21.45
C ASN A 181 14.01 -8.41 -22.78
N ILE A 182 14.34 -7.37 -23.56
CA ILE A 182 15.09 -7.51 -24.80
C ILE A 182 16.46 -8.14 -24.54
N SER A 183 17.18 -7.64 -23.53
CA SER A 183 18.49 -8.19 -23.18
C SER A 183 18.42 -9.65 -22.79
N LEU A 184 17.42 -10.03 -22.00
CA LEU A 184 17.37 -11.36 -21.46
C LEU A 184 16.83 -12.35 -22.49
N LYS A 185 15.67 -12.07 -23.10
CA LYS A 185 15.06 -12.96 -24.11
C LYS A 185 15.82 -12.98 -25.43
N GLU A 186 16.20 -11.81 -25.95
CA GLU A 186 16.63 -11.68 -27.35
C GLU A 186 18.14 -11.55 -27.52
N VAL A 187 18.89 -11.10 -26.49
CA VAL A 187 20.37 -11.04 -26.53
C VAL A 187 21.00 -12.24 -25.81
N TYR A 188 20.53 -12.55 -24.61
CA TYR A 188 21.12 -13.60 -23.77
C TYR A 188 20.34 -14.93 -23.78
N ASN A 189 19.30 -15.07 -24.61
CA ASN A 189 18.52 -16.30 -24.77
C ASN A 189 18.08 -16.91 -23.42
N ASP A 190 17.44 -16.10 -22.58
CA ASP A 190 16.97 -16.43 -21.22
C ASP A 190 18.07 -16.77 -20.20
N ASN A 191 19.35 -16.51 -20.51
CA ASN A 191 20.45 -16.64 -19.55
C ASN A 191 20.48 -15.47 -18.55
N LYS A 192 19.86 -15.68 -17.38
CA LYS A 192 19.79 -14.71 -16.28
C LYS A 192 21.17 -14.29 -15.76
N ASP A 193 22.13 -15.19 -15.71
CA ASP A 193 23.46 -14.90 -15.18
C ASP A 193 24.23 -13.95 -16.10
N ALA A 194 24.18 -14.18 -17.42
CA ALA A 194 24.78 -13.28 -18.41
C ALA A 194 24.10 -11.91 -18.41
N HIS A 195 22.77 -11.87 -18.28
CA HIS A 195 22.01 -10.63 -18.15
C HIS A 195 22.40 -9.83 -16.90
N HIS A 196 22.44 -10.47 -15.73
CA HIS A 196 22.89 -9.82 -14.50
C HIS A 196 24.34 -9.37 -14.62
N GLN A 197 25.24 -10.19 -15.16
CA GLN A 197 26.64 -9.81 -15.38
C GLN A 197 26.77 -8.57 -16.27
N ARG A 198 25.88 -8.38 -17.24
CA ARG A 198 25.86 -7.22 -18.12
C ARG A 198 25.33 -5.95 -17.45
N PHE A 199 24.28 -6.05 -16.64
CA PHE A 199 23.50 -4.89 -16.19
C PHE A 199 23.49 -4.62 -14.71
N ASP A 200 23.56 -5.66 -13.87
CA ASP A 200 24.10 -5.42 -12.56
C ASP A 200 25.55 -5.06 -12.80
N ILE A 201 25.97 -3.91 -12.27
CA ILE A 201 27.39 -3.73 -12.01
C ILE A 201 27.70 -4.80 -10.97
N SER A 202 27.97 -6.02 -11.44
CA SER A 202 28.62 -7.06 -10.68
C SER A 202 29.91 -6.38 -10.31
N LEU A 203 29.91 -5.88 -9.08
CA LEU A 203 31.00 -5.05 -8.60
C LEU A 203 32.22 -5.91 -8.77
N ASP A 204 33.19 -5.44 -9.56
CA ASP A 204 34.40 -6.18 -9.87
C ASP A 204 34.82 -6.92 -8.60
N PRO A 205 34.90 -8.27 -8.63
CA PRO A 205 35.14 -9.06 -7.43
C PRO A 205 36.34 -8.53 -6.64
N GLU A 206 37.37 -8.00 -7.31
CA GLU A 206 38.53 -7.38 -6.70
C GLU A 206 38.17 -6.07 -5.98
N ILE A 207 37.39 -5.19 -6.61
CA ILE A 207 36.91 -3.95 -5.97
C ILE A 207 35.99 -4.28 -4.78
N LYS A 208 35.14 -5.30 -4.91
CA LYS A 208 34.22 -5.73 -3.83
C LYS A 208 35.02 -6.20 -2.64
N GLU A 209 36.03 -7.02 -2.87
CA GLU A 209 36.93 -7.52 -1.85
C GLU A 209 37.74 -6.39 -1.18
N ARG A 210 38.19 -5.40 -1.96
CA ARG A 210 38.86 -4.21 -1.41
C ARG A 210 37.94 -3.37 -0.52
N ILE A 211 36.66 -3.20 -0.90
CA ILE A 211 35.66 -2.52 -0.06
C ILE A 211 35.43 -3.32 1.22
N LYS A 212 35.28 -4.64 1.14
CA LYS A 212 35.15 -5.51 2.33
C LYS A 212 36.32 -5.36 3.29
N ASN A 213 37.55 -5.43 2.76
CA ASN A 213 38.75 -5.28 3.57
C ASN A 213 38.83 -3.89 4.23
N ARG A 214 38.47 -2.83 3.50
CA ARG A 214 38.40 -1.47 4.04
C ARG A 214 37.35 -1.35 5.16
N LEU A 215 36.15 -1.93 4.97
CA LEU A 215 35.09 -1.94 5.98
C LEU A 215 35.50 -2.72 7.23
N ASN A 216 36.13 -3.89 7.07
CA ASN A 216 36.63 -4.70 8.17
C ASN A 216 37.71 -3.96 8.97
N GLN A 217 38.61 -3.25 8.30
CA GLN A 217 39.61 -2.39 8.96
C GLN A 217 38.94 -1.32 9.84
N GLU A 218 37.91 -0.66 9.33
CA GLU A 218 37.16 0.34 10.11
C GLU A 218 36.40 -0.29 11.27
N SER A 219 35.88 -1.50 11.10
CA SER A 219 35.27 -2.28 12.17
C SER A 219 36.26 -2.63 13.28
N GLU A 220 37.51 -2.97 12.95
CA GLU A 220 38.55 -3.21 13.94
C GLU A 220 39.00 -1.92 14.64
N ASN A 221 39.15 -0.81 13.89
CA ASN A 221 39.43 0.51 14.47
C ASN A 221 38.39 0.88 15.54
N TYR A 222 37.10 0.73 15.20
CA TYR A 222 36.01 1.02 16.12
C TYR A 222 36.04 0.14 17.38
N LYS A 223 36.27 -1.18 17.23
CA LYS A 223 36.38 -2.11 18.38
C LYS A 223 37.53 -1.75 19.32
N LEU A 224 38.61 -1.18 18.79
CA LEU A 224 39.76 -0.71 19.56
C LEU A 224 39.53 0.70 20.18
N GLY A 225 38.37 1.32 19.94
CA GLY A 225 38.07 2.68 20.38
C GLY A 225 38.82 3.76 19.59
N ALA A 226 39.42 3.41 18.46
CA ALA A 226 40.04 4.36 17.54
C ALA A 226 38.96 5.06 16.69
N GLN A 227 39.31 6.23 16.15
CA GLN A 227 38.44 6.92 15.20
C GLN A 227 38.28 6.07 13.94
N HIS A 228 37.04 5.88 13.51
CA HIS A 228 36.71 5.19 12.27
C HIS A 228 36.10 6.14 11.23
N ASP A 229 36.23 5.77 9.96
CA ASP A 229 35.75 6.55 8.83
C ASP A 229 34.25 6.29 8.55
N SER A 230 33.56 7.33 8.08
CA SER A 230 32.17 7.20 7.63
C SER A 230 32.10 6.43 6.30
N LEU A 231 30.96 5.78 6.03
CA LEU A 231 30.72 5.09 4.75
C LEU A 231 30.88 6.01 3.54
N TYR A 232 30.53 7.29 3.69
CA TYR A 232 30.79 8.33 2.69
C TYR A 232 32.29 8.51 2.41
N LYS A 233 33.11 8.58 3.47
CA LYS A 233 34.57 8.72 3.33
C LYS A 233 35.18 7.46 2.72
N ILE A 234 34.74 6.27 3.13
CA ILE A 234 35.13 5.01 2.52
C ILE A 234 34.76 4.99 1.03
N ALA A 235 33.56 5.48 0.64
CA ALA A 235 33.16 5.53 -0.76
C ALA A 235 34.08 6.43 -1.61
N LYS A 236 34.68 7.48 -1.04
CA LYS A 236 35.67 8.31 -1.75
C LYS A 236 36.95 7.56 -2.12
N ASP A 237 37.29 6.49 -1.40
CA ASP A 237 38.42 5.62 -1.75
C ASP A 237 38.15 4.78 -3.01
N PHE A 238 36.88 4.71 -3.45
CA PHE A 238 36.41 3.93 -4.59
C PHE A 238 35.61 4.81 -5.58
N PRO A 239 36.26 5.73 -6.32
CA PRO A 239 35.60 6.78 -7.11
C PRO A 239 34.66 6.28 -8.22
N LYS A 240 34.75 4.99 -8.61
CA LYS A 240 33.86 4.35 -9.59
C LYS A 240 32.63 3.68 -8.95
N ILE A 241 32.55 3.65 -7.63
CA ILE A 241 31.50 2.96 -6.87
C ILE A 241 30.65 3.99 -6.13
N SER A 242 29.33 3.87 -6.25
CA SER A 242 28.42 4.77 -5.53
C SER A 242 28.43 4.50 -4.02
N GLU A 243 28.22 5.55 -3.24
CA GLU A 243 28.06 5.45 -1.78
C GLU A 243 26.98 4.45 -1.37
N LYS A 244 25.85 4.41 -2.11
CA LYS A 244 24.77 3.43 -1.89
C LYS A 244 25.28 1.98 -1.99
N THR A 245 26.21 1.72 -2.91
CA THR A 245 26.77 0.39 -3.10
C THR A 245 27.69 -0.01 -1.95
N VAL A 246 28.51 0.93 -1.44
CA VAL A 246 29.32 0.72 -0.24
C VAL A 246 28.43 0.45 0.97
N HIS A 247 27.33 1.20 1.15
CA HIS A 247 26.33 0.95 2.19
C HIS A 247 25.73 -0.47 2.10
N ARG A 248 25.36 -0.90 0.88
CA ARG A 248 24.82 -2.24 0.64
C ARG A 248 25.82 -3.33 1.00
N ILE A 249 27.10 -3.17 0.61
CA ILE A 249 28.17 -4.11 0.97
C ILE A 249 28.36 -4.12 2.49
N ALA A 250 28.43 -2.96 3.13
CA ALA A 250 28.60 -2.85 4.58
C ALA A 250 27.44 -3.49 5.37
N LYS A 251 26.19 -3.30 4.93
CA LYS A 251 25.01 -3.91 5.55
C LYS A 251 25.00 -5.45 5.43
N ASN A 252 25.59 -5.98 4.36
CA ASN A 252 25.63 -7.42 4.09
C ASN A 252 26.83 -8.12 4.75
N GLU A 253 27.96 -7.43 4.87
CA GLU A 253 29.25 -8.03 5.28
C GLU A 253 29.58 -7.76 6.75
N ILE A 254 29.10 -6.66 7.32
CA ILE A 254 29.29 -6.31 8.73
C ILE A 254 28.02 -6.71 9.51
N SER A 255 28.19 -7.26 10.71
CA SER A 255 27.03 -7.64 11.53
C SER A 255 26.13 -6.43 11.78
N GLN A 256 24.81 -6.64 11.71
CA GLN A 256 23.83 -5.55 11.75
C GLN A 256 23.98 -4.67 13.00
N ASP A 257 24.27 -5.26 14.16
CA ASP A 257 24.49 -4.54 15.42
C ASP A 257 25.74 -3.65 15.35
N LEU A 258 26.84 -4.16 14.78
CA LEU A 258 28.08 -3.40 14.64
C LEU A 258 27.93 -2.28 13.61
N TYR A 259 27.28 -2.57 12.47
CA TYR A 259 26.96 -1.59 11.44
C TYR A 259 26.13 -0.43 12.02
N ARG A 260 25.06 -0.73 12.75
CA ARG A 260 24.20 0.29 13.40
C ARG A 260 24.97 1.14 14.40
N ASN A 261 25.86 0.55 15.18
CA ASN A 261 26.64 1.27 16.18
C ASN A 261 27.73 2.15 15.58
N MET A 262 28.40 1.67 14.53
CA MET A 262 29.46 2.40 13.84
C MET A 262 28.94 3.51 12.94
N TRP A 263 27.91 3.22 12.15
CA TRP A 263 27.38 4.10 11.13
C TRP A 263 25.89 4.31 11.36
N ARG A 264 25.55 4.83 12.56
CA ARG A 264 24.18 5.25 12.89
C ARG A 264 23.67 6.14 11.75
N SER A 265 22.44 5.86 11.30
CA SER A 265 21.75 6.66 10.28
C SER A 265 21.53 8.06 10.83
N THR A 266 22.53 8.92 10.72
CA THR A 266 22.39 10.35 10.94
C THR A 266 21.56 10.86 9.79
N SER A 267 20.25 11.02 10.03
CA SER A 267 19.40 11.85 9.19
C SER A 267 20.04 13.25 9.12
N GLY A 268 20.82 13.48 8.05
CA GLY A 268 21.56 14.70 7.74
C GLY A 268 22.70 15.02 8.70
N SER A 269 23.95 14.74 8.33
CA SER A 269 25.08 15.43 8.96
C SER A 269 25.00 16.92 8.60
N VAL A 270 24.48 17.73 9.50
CA VAL A 270 24.51 19.20 9.38
C VAL A 270 25.98 19.62 9.40
N SER A 271 26.44 20.36 8.37
CA SER A 271 27.83 20.81 8.35
C SER A 271 28.13 21.71 9.55
N ASN A 272 29.40 21.81 9.96
CA ASN A 272 29.79 22.68 11.09
C ASN A 272 29.41 24.14 10.83
N GLU A 273 29.46 24.57 9.57
CA GLU A 273 29.03 25.90 9.14
C GLU A 273 27.53 26.08 9.36
N THR A 274 26.70 25.15 8.87
CA THR A 274 25.24 25.21 9.07
C THR A 274 24.88 25.11 10.56
N LYS A 275 25.57 24.27 11.34
CA LYS A 275 25.39 24.20 12.79
C LYS A 275 25.60 25.58 13.42
N LYS A 276 26.70 26.25 13.08
CA LYS A 276 27.01 27.58 13.60
C LYS A 276 25.95 28.63 13.22
N VAL A 277 25.44 28.59 11.98
CA VAL A 277 24.36 29.50 11.56
C VAL A 277 23.07 29.23 12.34
N ILE A 278 22.74 27.96 12.62
CA ILE A 278 21.58 27.61 13.47
C ILE A 278 21.80 28.11 14.90
N GLU A 279 23.01 27.95 15.46
CA GLU A 279 23.35 28.47 16.80
C GLU A 279 23.15 29.99 16.88
N ASP A 280 23.63 30.73 15.88
CA ASP A 280 23.49 32.18 15.83
C ASP A 280 22.03 32.60 15.65
N ARG A 281 21.26 31.88 14.82
CA ARG A 281 19.82 32.09 14.70
C ARG A 281 19.09 31.84 16.02
N LEU A 282 19.43 30.77 16.75
CA LEU A 282 18.84 30.50 18.06
C LEU A 282 19.19 31.61 19.06
N LYS A 283 20.42 32.14 19.05
CA LYS A 283 20.82 33.29 19.89
C LYS A 283 19.98 34.53 19.62
N GLU A 284 19.70 34.84 18.35
CA GLU A 284 18.80 35.95 17.98
C GLU A 284 17.39 35.74 18.53
N GLU A 285 16.85 34.53 18.38
CA GLU A 285 15.49 34.19 18.82
C GLU A 285 15.32 34.32 20.34
N VAL A 286 16.34 33.94 21.12
CA VAL A 286 16.31 34.07 22.60
C VAL A 286 16.21 35.53 23.08
N GLN A 287 16.59 36.51 22.25
CA GLN A 287 16.46 37.94 22.58
C GLN A 287 15.07 38.51 22.25
N LYS A 288 14.24 37.78 21.50
CA LYS A 288 12.89 38.23 21.15
C LYS A 288 11.95 37.97 22.31
N GLU A 289 11.00 38.89 22.50
CA GLU A 289 9.88 38.68 23.44
C GLU A 289 9.04 37.44 23.05
N ASN A 290 8.94 37.16 21.74
CA ASN A 290 8.21 36.03 21.19
C ASN A 290 9.07 35.27 20.17
N PRO A 291 9.94 34.34 20.59
CA PRO A 291 10.76 33.55 19.67
C PRO A 291 9.91 32.76 18.66
N SER A 292 10.47 32.60 17.46
CA SER A 292 9.99 31.70 16.42
C SER A 292 9.99 30.25 16.94
N SER A 293 9.06 29.42 16.45
CA SER A 293 9.05 28.01 16.84
C SER A 293 10.29 27.29 16.28
N LEU A 294 10.80 26.28 16.99
CA LEU A 294 11.94 25.47 16.52
C LEU A 294 11.66 24.78 15.18
N ARG A 295 10.38 24.54 14.85
CA ARG A 295 9.95 24.02 13.54
C ARG A 295 10.03 25.08 12.45
N SER A 296 9.66 26.32 12.75
CA SER A 296 9.87 27.44 11.83
C SER A 296 11.35 27.65 11.58
N ILE A 297 12.18 27.62 12.63
CA ILE A 297 13.62 27.78 12.53
C ILE A 297 14.23 26.65 11.67
N SER A 298 13.80 25.40 11.84
CA SER A 298 14.31 24.31 10.99
C SER A 298 13.99 24.46 9.50
N ASN A 299 12.87 25.11 9.16
CA ASN A 299 12.52 25.36 7.77
C ASN A 299 13.47 26.36 7.08
N ASP A 300 14.19 27.18 7.86
CA ASP A 300 15.18 28.14 7.34
C ASP A 300 16.49 27.43 6.92
N PHE A 301 16.67 26.15 7.26
CA PHE A 301 17.92 25.40 7.05
C PHE A 301 17.70 24.07 6.33
N PRO A 302 17.68 24.08 4.97
CA PRO A 302 17.59 22.86 4.16
C PRO A 302 18.79 21.94 4.45
N GLY A 303 18.57 20.89 5.25
CA GLY A 303 19.62 19.98 5.70
C GLY A 303 19.64 19.73 7.21
N ALA A 304 18.96 20.55 8.02
CA ALA A 304 18.77 20.32 9.44
C ALA A 304 17.32 19.90 9.73
N SER A 305 17.15 18.70 10.31
CA SER A 305 15.82 18.25 10.73
C SER A 305 15.29 19.08 11.91
N HIS A 306 13.97 19.12 12.08
CA HIS A 306 13.35 19.76 13.25
C HIS A 306 13.90 19.20 14.58
N THR A 307 14.14 17.88 14.63
CA THR A 307 14.73 17.20 15.79
C THR A 307 16.13 17.71 16.08
N TYR A 308 16.98 17.86 15.06
CA TYR A 308 18.33 18.39 15.23
C TYR A 308 18.33 19.81 15.83
N VAL A 309 17.49 20.70 15.29
CA VAL A 309 17.37 22.08 15.82
C VAL A 309 16.85 22.08 17.26
N MET A 310 15.94 21.16 17.59
CA MET A 310 15.40 21.00 18.95
C MET A 310 16.45 20.53 19.95
N GLU A 311 17.25 19.52 19.60
CA GLU A 311 18.35 19.02 20.43
C GLU A 311 19.41 20.09 20.64
N LEU A 312 19.81 20.78 19.57
CA LEU A 312 20.76 21.88 19.63
C LEU A 312 20.26 23.03 20.52
N ALA A 313 18.97 23.38 20.45
CA ALA A 313 18.38 24.39 21.33
C ALA A 313 18.37 23.95 22.82
N ARG A 314 18.15 22.66 23.11
CA ARG A 314 18.25 22.12 24.48
C ARG A 314 19.68 22.10 24.99
N GLU A 315 20.64 21.79 24.12
CA GLU A 315 22.07 21.79 24.44
C GLU A 315 22.56 23.19 24.81
N ILE A 316 22.17 24.21 24.03
CA ILE A 316 22.64 25.60 24.24
C ILE A 316 21.89 26.30 25.38
N TYR A 317 20.59 26.02 25.56
CA TYR A 317 19.74 26.72 26.53
C TYR A 317 19.00 25.79 27.49
N PRO A 318 19.67 24.87 28.21
CA PRO A 318 19.01 23.83 29.00
C PRO A 318 18.01 24.39 30.03
N ASP A 319 18.38 25.47 30.72
CA ASP A 319 17.57 26.06 31.80
C ASP A 319 16.42 26.93 31.29
N ARG A 320 16.57 27.50 30.09
CA ARG A 320 15.60 28.46 29.51
C ARG A 320 14.74 27.85 28.39
N TYR A 321 15.09 26.66 27.92
CA TYR A 321 14.44 26.00 26.79
C TYR A 321 12.92 25.90 26.98
N LYS A 322 12.48 25.48 28.17
CA LYS A 322 11.05 25.33 28.47
C LYS A 322 10.29 26.65 28.49
N ASP A 323 10.95 27.74 28.84
CA ASP A 323 10.36 29.08 28.89
C ASP A 323 10.33 29.73 27.50
N LEU A 324 11.39 29.54 26.71
CA LEU A 324 11.56 30.09 25.37
C LEU A 324 10.72 29.34 24.32
N TRP A 325 10.70 28.02 24.40
CA TRP A 325 9.96 27.14 23.49
C TRP A 325 9.08 26.16 24.27
N PRO A 326 8.06 26.67 25.00
CA PRO A 326 7.14 25.81 25.72
C PRO A 326 6.39 24.91 24.73
N ALA A 327 6.07 23.70 25.16
CA ALA A 327 5.29 22.74 24.37
C ALA A 327 3.94 23.32 23.88
N ILE A 328 3.43 24.34 24.57
CA ILE A 328 2.26 25.12 24.16
C ILE A 328 2.67 26.60 24.23
N LYS A 329 2.85 27.23 23.06
CA LYS A 329 3.11 28.68 22.96
C LYS A 329 1.97 29.44 23.63
N LYS A 330 2.29 30.32 24.58
CA LYS A 330 1.29 31.23 25.18
C LYS A 330 0.79 32.15 24.06
N ILE A 331 -0.51 32.15 23.83
CA ILE A 331 -1.14 33.06 22.88
C ILE A 331 -1.14 34.46 23.50
N PRO A 332 -0.74 35.52 22.76
CA PRO A 332 -0.88 36.90 23.22
C PRO A 332 -2.29 37.17 23.75
N ASN A 333 -2.41 37.96 24.82
CA ASN A 333 -3.70 38.19 25.46
C ASN A 333 -4.67 38.90 24.50
N GLU A 334 -4.16 39.72 23.60
CA GLU A 334 -4.89 40.44 22.57
C GLU A 334 -5.57 39.46 21.61
N ILE A 335 -4.79 38.57 20.97
CA ILE A 335 -5.29 37.53 20.07
C ILE A 335 -6.23 36.57 20.82
N LYS A 336 -5.89 36.20 22.06
CA LYS A 336 -6.76 35.36 22.90
C LYS A 336 -8.12 36.03 23.11
N ASN A 337 -8.14 37.33 23.42
CA ASN A 337 -9.38 38.08 23.63
C ASN A 337 -10.18 38.23 22.34
N GLU A 338 -9.52 38.45 21.19
CA GLU A 338 -10.17 38.48 19.87
C GLU A 338 -10.84 37.14 19.53
N ILE A 339 -10.14 36.02 19.76
CA ILE A 339 -10.72 34.68 19.57
C ILE A 339 -11.91 34.49 20.51
N MET A 340 -11.78 34.85 21.78
CA MET A 340 -12.88 34.73 22.75
C MET A 340 -14.09 35.59 22.35
N ASN A 341 -13.88 36.79 21.83
CA ASN A 341 -14.96 37.66 21.33
C ASN A 341 -15.61 37.08 20.07
N SER A 342 -14.81 36.63 19.10
CA SER A 342 -15.32 35.96 17.89
C SER A 342 -16.18 34.74 18.22
N ILE A 343 -15.77 33.93 19.20
CA ILE A 343 -16.55 32.81 19.71
C ILE A 343 -17.87 33.28 20.35
N LYS A 344 -17.85 34.35 21.18
CA LYS A 344 -19.08 34.91 21.77
C LYS A 344 -20.04 35.38 20.71
N ASP A 345 -19.56 36.18 19.76
CA ASP A 345 -20.39 36.75 18.70
C ASP A 345 -20.96 35.66 17.80
N GLU A 346 -20.15 34.66 17.46
CA GLU A 346 -20.59 33.51 16.67
C GLU A 346 -21.65 32.70 17.42
N SER A 347 -21.53 32.54 18.74
CA SER A 347 -22.48 31.78 19.55
C SER A 347 -23.89 32.41 19.63
N LEU A 348 -24.02 33.68 19.26
CA LEU A 348 -25.30 34.40 19.25
C LEU A 348 -26.02 34.34 17.90
N LYS A 349 -25.38 33.79 16.86
CA LYS A 349 -25.97 33.71 15.52
C LYS A 349 -26.93 32.51 15.41
N GLU A 350 -27.94 32.64 14.55
CA GLU A 350 -28.88 31.57 14.23
C GLU A 350 -28.19 30.37 13.54
N HIS A 351 -27.17 30.66 12.72
CA HIS A 351 -26.34 29.68 12.03
C HIS A 351 -24.85 29.90 12.32
N PRO A 352 -24.38 29.48 13.50
CA PRO A 352 -23.01 29.70 13.95
C PRO A 352 -22.02 28.94 13.05
N ARG A 353 -20.92 29.60 12.63
CA ARG A 353 -19.79 28.96 11.97
C ARG A 353 -19.17 27.89 12.87
N THR A 354 -18.64 26.84 12.27
CA THR A 354 -17.90 25.80 13.03
C THR A 354 -16.63 26.37 13.67
N LEU A 355 -16.17 25.78 14.78
CA LEU A 355 -14.88 26.14 15.39
C LEU A 355 -13.70 26.02 14.41
N ARG A 356 -13.80 25.11 13.42
CA ARG A 356 -12.82 24.97 12.33
C ARG A 356 -12.80 26.19 11.41
N ASN A 357 -13.95 26.81 11.16
CA ASN A 357 -14.03 28.04 10.38
C ASN A 357 -13.55 29.24 11.17
N ILE A 358 -13.83 29.33 12.48
CA ILE A 358 -13.24 30.35 13.36
C ILE A 358 -11.71 30.24 13.35
N HIS A 359 -11.16 29.02 13.36
CA HIS A 359 -9.70 28.80 13.24
C HIS A 359 -9.07 29.35 11.97
N LYS A 360 -9.80 29.42 10.85
CA LYS A 360 -9.26 30.02 9.62
C LYS A 360 -8.97 31.51 9.77
N ASP A 361 -9.66 32.18 10.70
CA ASP A 361 -9.47 33.60 10.99
C ASP A 361 -8.22 33.84 11.88
N PHE A 362 -7.68 32.78 12.52
CA PHE A 362 -6.54 32.84 13.46
C PHE A 362 -5.53 31.71 13.18
N PRO A 363 -4.89 31.66 11.99
CA PRO A 363 -4.03 30.55 11.58
C PRO A 363 -2.78 30.36 12.47
N GLU A 364 -2.39 31.38 13.22
CA GLU A 364 -1.30 31.35 14.19
C GLU A 364 -1.64 30.61 15.50
N VAL A 365 -2.93 30.27 15.71
CA VAL A 365 -3.42 29.56 16.89
C VAL A 365 -3.93 28.18 16.51
N GLY A 366 -3.32 27.12 17.04
CA GLY A 366 -3.75 25.75 16.75
C GLY A 366 -5.22 25.49 17.12
N ALA A 367 -5.93 24.73 16.26
CA ALA A 367 -7.37 24.44 16.37
C ALA A 367 -7.82 23.93 17.74
N ASP A 368 -7.00 23.12 18.43
CA ASP A 368 -7.34 22.62 19.76
C ASP A 368 -7.34 23.71 20.84
N THR A 369 -6.55 24.77 20.66
CA THR A 369 -6.63 25.90 21.57
C THR A 369 -7.92 26.68 21.38
N ILE A 370 -8.41 26.82 20.15
CA ILE A 370 -9.72 27.43 19.89
C ILE A 370 -10.83 26.61 20.52
N LYS A 371 -10.80 25.27 20.39
CA LYS A 371 -11.75 24.38 21.10
C LYS A 371 -11.74 24.58 22.61
N ARG A 372 -10.55 24.72 23.20
CA ARG A 372 -10.39 24.96 24.65
C ARG A 372 -10.92 26.34 25.06
N LEU A 373 -10.65 27.39 24.28
CA LEU A 373 -11.18 28.73 24.53
C LEU A 373 -12.70 28.75 24.40
N ALA A 374 -13.28 28.03 23.43
CA ALA A 374 -14.74 27.94 23.28
C ALA A 374 -15.42 27.38 24.53
N LYS A 375 -14.85 26.31 25.11
CA LYS A 375 -15.33 25.71 26.38
C LYS A 375 -15.16 26.62 27.60
N GLN A 376 -14.25 27.59 27.56
CA GLN A 376 -14.06 28.56 28.65
C GLN A 376 -15.04 29.72 28.57
N VAL A 377 -15.40 30.12 27.35
CA VAL A 377 -16.16 31.34 27.08
C VAL A 377 -17.66 31.11 27.11
N ILE A 378 -18.11 29.94 26.67
CA ILE A 378 -19.52 29.62 26.49
C ILE A 378 -19.95 28.58 27.54
N PRO A 379 -21.12 28.75 28.19
CA PRO A 379 -21.68 27.74 29.06
C PRO A 379 -21.74 26.37 28.37
N LYS A 380 -21.42 25.31 29.10
CA LYS A 380 -21.24 23.97 28.52
C LYS A 380 -22.47 23.49 27.73
N ASP A 381 -23.66 23.72 28.26
CA ASP A 381 -24.94 23.41 27.63
C ASP A 381 -25.14 24.14 26.30
N LEU A 382 -24.76 25.42 26.24
CA LEU A 382 -24.84 26.22 25.01
C LEU A 382 -23.75 25.82 24.02
N HIS A 383 -22.53 25.57 24.49
CA HIS A 383 -21.42 25.06 23.68
C HIS A 383 -21.79 23.73 23.03
N ASP A 384 -22.32 22.78 23.79
CA ASP A 384 -22.71 21.45 23.32
C ASP A 384 -23.94 21.50 22.39
N LYS A 385 -24.74 22.58 22.44
CA LYS A 385 -25.83 22.81 21.48
C LYS A 385 -25.33 23.39 20.15
N ILE A 386 -24.43 24.36 20.20
CA ILE A 386 -23.95 25.13 19.04
C ILE A 386 -22.87 24.37 18.28
N TRP A 387 -21.90 23.81 19.02
CA TRP A 387 -20.79 23.03 18.51
C TRP A 387 -20.80 21.67 19.17
N ALA A 388 -21.94 20.98 19.02
CA ALA A 388 -22.12 19.64 19.52
C ALA A 388 -20.90 18.78 19.17
N PRO A 389 -20.36 18.01 20.13
CA PRO A 389 -19.37 17.01 19.78
C PRO A 389 -19.98 16.15 18.67
N LEU A 390 -19.18 15.80 17.66
CA LEU A 390 -19.57 14.98 16.50
C LEU A 390 -20.16 13.60 16.87
N THR A 391 -20.31 13.28 18.15
CA THR A 391 -21.10 12.18 18.65
C THR A 391 -22.59 12.56 18.62
N THR A 392 -23.31 12.06 17.62
CA THR A 392 -24.77 11.94 17.64
C THR A 392 -25.24 11.51 19.03
N GLU A 393 -26.09 12.30 19.68
CA GLU A 393 -26.71 11.87 20.94
C GLU A 393 -27.49 10.58 20.66
N ILE A 394 -27.02 9.47 21.24
CA ILE A 394 -27.69 8.19 21.11
C ILE A 394 -29.09 8.32 21.73
N PRO A 395 -30.16 7.97 20.99
CA PRO A 395 -31.53 8.13 21.48
C PRO A 395 -31.71 7.50 22.86
N LYS A 396 -32.40 8.20 23.78
CA LYS A 396 -32.60 7.74 25.17
C LYS A 396 -33.18 6.33 25.25
N GLU A 397 -34.09 6.00 24.34
CA GLU A 397 -34.70 4.67 24.23
C GLU A 397 -33.67 3.59 23.86
N LEU A 398 -32.74 3.89 22.96
CA LEU A 398 -31.64 2.99 22.59
C LEU A 398 -30.68 2.82 23.77
N ALA A 399 -30.34 3.91 24.47
CA ALA A 399 -29.52 3.86 25.68
C ALA A 399 -30.17 2.96 26.77
N LEU A 400 -31.49 3.01 26.95
CA LEU A 400 -32.22 2.14 27.88
C LEU A 400 -32.16 0.66 27.45
N LYS A 401 -32.30 0.37 26.14
CA LYS A 401 -32.16 -1.00 25.60
C LYS A 401 -30.75 -1.55 25.81
N ILE A 402 -29.72 -0.73 25.56
CA ILE A 402 -28.32 -1.08 25.81
C ILE A 402 -28.09 -1.34 27.30
N THR A 403 -28.58 -0.44 28.17
CA THR A 403 -28.49 -0.56 29.64
C THR A 403 -29.09 -1.87 30.13
N LYS A 404 -30.29 -2.23 29.63
CA LYS A 404 -30.95 -3.51 29.95
C LYS A 404 -30.12 -4.70 29.47
N THR A 405 -29.54 -4.61 28.28
CA THR A 405 -28.69 -5.66 27.73
C THR A 405 -27.43 -5.86 28.58
N ILE A 406 -26.73 -4.79 28.95
CA ILE A 406 -25.57 -4.83 29.85
C ILE A 406 -25.94 -5.53 31.16
N LYS A 407 -27.06 -5.17 31.79
CA LYS A 407 -27.50 -5.83 33.04
C LYS A 407 -27.78 -7.33 32.87
N ASN A 408 -28.30 -7.74 31.71
CA ASN A 408 -28.54 -9.14 31.42
C ASN A 408 -27.25 -9.92 31.17
N GLU A 409 -26.26 -9.31 30.49
CA GLU A 409 -24.98 -9.96 30.20
C GLU A 409 -24.22 -10.34 31.48
N ILE A 410 -24.26 -9.52 32.54
CA ILE A 410 -23.56 -9.78 33.81
C ILE A 410 -23.95 -11.13 34.46
N ASN A 411 -25.17 -11.58 34.22
CA ASN A 411 -25.69 -12.81 34.81
C ASN A 411 -25.47 -14.04 33.92
N LYS A 412 -24.86 -13.87 32.73
CA LYS A 412 -24.56 -14.99 31.84
C LYS A 412 -23.23 -15.64 32.26
N PRO A 413 -23.11 -16.97 32.10
CA PRO A 413 -21.84 -17.66 32.31
C PRO A 413 -20.76 -17.16 31.33
N ASN A 414 -21.16 -16.84 30.09
CA ASN A 414 -20.31 -16.28 29.04
C ASN A 414 -20.93 -14.95 28.53
N PRO A 415 -20.64 -13.81 29.17
CA PRO A 415 -21.13 -12.51 28.73
C PRO A 415 -20.52 -12.10 27.38
N ARG A 416 -21.32 -11.49 26.49
CA ARG A 416 -20.79 -10.86 25.26
C ARG A 416 -19.77 -9.77 25.60
N SER A 417 -18.74 -9.60 24.79
CA SER A 417 -17.78 -8.51 24.96
C SER A 417 -18.47 -7.14 24.79
N LEU A 418 -17.92 -6.08 25.39
CA LEU A 418 -18.49 -4.73 25.23
C LEU A 418 -18.48 -4.28 23.76
N ASN A 419 -17.54 -4.80 22.96
CA ASN A 419 -17.46 -4.59 21.53
C ASN A 419 -18.62 -5.29 20.79
N GLU A 420 -18.92 -6.55 21.11
CA GLU A 420 -20.10 -7.26 20.57
C GLU A 420 -21.41 -6.57 20.93
N VAL A 421 -21.53 -6.08 22.17
CA VAL A 421 -22.69 -5.28 22.58
C VAL A 421 -22.75 -3.99 21.75
N GLY A 422 -21.62 -3.35 21.47
CA GLY A 422 -21.55 -2.15 20.61
C GLY A 422 -21.99 -2.44 19.17
N LYS A 423 -21.45 -3.50 18.56
CA LYS A 423 -21.85 -3.97 17.23
C LYS A 423 -23.34 -4.28 17.16
N HIS A 424 -23.90 -4.94 18.18
CA HIS A 424 -25.31 -5.31 18.24
C HIS A 424 -26.27 -4.09 18.18
N PHE A 425 -25.82 -2.94 18.68
CA PHE A 425 -26.61 -1.71 18.69
C PHE A 425 -26.11 -0.63 17.70
N SER A 426 -25.12 -0.96 16.87
CA SER A 426 -24.47 -0.02 15.95
C SER A 426 -23.93 1.25 16.64
N VAL A 427 -23.34 1.08 17.83
CA VAL A 427 -22.74 2.18 18.62
C VAL A 427 -21.29 1.86 18.96
N SER A 428 -20.48 2.89 19.21
CA SER A 428 -19.06 2.69 19.51
C SER A 428 -18.85 1.94 20.82
N THR A 429 -17.83 1.08 20.86
CA THR A 429 -17.40 0.34 22.07
C THR A 429 -17.09 1.28 23.23
N GLU A 430 -16.55 2.47 22.94
CA GLU A 430 -16.28 3.48 23.96
C GLU A 430 -17.56 4.00 24.63
N TYR A 431 -18.64 4.18 23.86
CA TYR A 431 -19.94 4.55 24.41
C TYR A 431 -20.50 3.44 25.30
N ILE A 432 -20.48 2.19 24.83
CA ILE A 432 -20.92 1.03 25.62
C ILE A 432 -20.12 0.93 26.92
N CYS A 433 -18.80 1.10 26.87
CA CYS A 433 -17.92 1.07 28.03
C CYS A 433 -18.27 2.16 29.05
N LYS A 434 -18.50 3.40 28.60
CA LYS A 434 -18.96 4.50 29.46
C LYS A 434 -20.34 4.19 30.08
N LEU A 435 -21.27 3.68 29.28
CA LEU A 435 -22.62 3.36 29.75
C LEU A 435 -22.62 2.19 30.74
N ALA A 436 -21.83 1.15 30.51
CA ALA A 436 -21.66 0.03 31.42
C ALA A 436 -21.12 0.48 32.78
N LYS A 437 -19.99 1.22 32.80
CA LYS A 437 -19.41 1.78 34.03
C LYS A 437 -20.36 2.68 34.82
N LYS A 438 -21.32 3.32 34.14
CA LYS A 438 -22.36 4.14 34.77
C LYS A 438 -23.55 3.31 35.29
N THR A 439 -23.85 2.19 34.64
CA THR A 439 -25.09 1.42 34.84
C THR A 439 -24.98 0.39 35.95
N ILE A 440 -23.80 -0.18 36.14
CA ILE A 440 -23.54 -1.28 37.08
C ILE A 440 -22.42 -0.91 38.04
N SER A 441 -22.29 -1.65 39.13
CA SER A 441 -21.22 -1.40 40.09
C SER A 441 -19.86 -1.63 39.45
N LYS A 442 -18.85 -0.93 39.97
CA LYS A 442 -17.46 -1.16 39.57
C LYS A 442 -17.09 -2.63 39.69
N GLN A 443 -17.47 -3.31 40.76
CA GLN A 443 -17.11 -4.71 40.98
C GLN A 443 -17.76 -5.66 39.97
N GLU A 444 -19.05 -5.47 39.62
CA GLU A 444 -19.71 -6.24 38.57
C GLU A 444 -19.06 -6.01 37.20
N TYR A 445 -18.75 -4.75 36.87
CA TYR A 445 -18.05 -4.41 35.63
C TYR A 445 -16.68 -5.08 35.57
N GLU A 446 -15.93 -5.06 36.68
CA GLU A 446 -14.60 -5.66 36.75
C GLU A 446 -14.64 -7.19 36.64
N ASN A 447 -15.60 -7.85 37.30
CA ASN A 447 -15.76 -9.30 37.23
C ASN A 447 -16.24 -9.79 35.86
N THR A 448 -17.11 -9.03 35.19
CA THR A 448 -17.74 -9.44 33.93
C THR A 448 -16.86 -9.18 32.72
N TRP A 449 -16.26 -7.99 32.61
CA TRP A 449 -15.56 -7.55 31.40
C TRP A 449 -14.10 -7.19 31.60
N LYS A 450 -13.68 -6.82 32.81
CA LYS A 450 -12.27 -6.48 33.06
C LYS A 450 -11.39 -7.73 33.25
N ALA A 451 -11.97 -8.89 33.55
CA ALA A 451 -11.26 -10.17 33.51
C ALA A 451 -10.79 -10.53 32.09
N TYR A 452 -11.49 -10.06 31.05
CA TYR A 452 -11.14 -10.28 29.65
C TYR A 452 -10.34 -9.13 29.01
N GLU A 453 -10.47 -7.89 29.51
CA GLU A 453 -9.76 -6.72 28.95
C GLU A 453 -8.52 -6.25 29.74
N SER A 454 -8.36 -6.63 31.02
CA SER A 454 -7.14 -6.27 31.76
C SER A 454 -6.15 -7.41 31.74
N ILE A 455 -5.10 -7.22 30.93
CA ILE A 455 -3.86 -7.97 31.02
C ILE A 455 -3.49 -8.06 32.50
N THR A 456 -3.55 -9.27 33.06
CA THR A 456 -3.31 -9.45 34.49
C THR A 456 -1.93 -8.91 34.85
N LYS A 457 -1.69 -8.52 36.10
CA LYS A 457 -0.35 -8.05 36.51
C LYS A 457 0.73 -9.09 36.18
N VAL A 458 0.39 -10.38 36.25
CA VAL A 458 1.28 -11.48 35.87
C VAL A 458 1.56 -11.48 34.37
N THR A 459 0.52 -11.46 33.53
CA THR A 459 0.65 -11.40 32.06
C THR A 459 1.40 -10.14 31.62
N LYS A 460 1.12 -8.99 32.24
CA LYS A 460 1.82 -7.73 31.96
C LYS A 460 3.30 -7.84 32.30
N ASN A 461 3.64 -8.41 33.45
CA ASN A 461 5.03 -8.64 33.84
C ASN A 461 5.73 -9.63 32.88
N ASN A 462 5.03 -10.65 32.39
CA ASN A 462 5.56 -11.58 31.40
C ASN A 462 5.81 -10.88 30.06
N ILE A 463 4.88 -10.06 29.58
CA ILE A 463 5.05 -9.23 28.38
C ILE A 463 6.23 -8.28 28.55
N VAL A 464 6.34 -7.57 29.68
CA VAL A 464 7.50 -6.70 29.98
C VAL A 464 8.81 -7.49 29.97
N LYS A 465 8.82 -8.69 30.56
CA LYS A 465 9.99 -9.58 30.57
C LYS A 465 10.35 -10.02 29.15
N ASP A 466 9.37 -10.36 28.32
CA ASP A 466 9.59 -10.79 26.93
C ASP A 466 10.08 -9.62 26.06
N ILE A 467 9.53 -8.41 26.23
CA ILE A 467 10.01 -7.20 25.55
C ILE A 467 11.47 -6.95 25.92
N MET A 468 11.83 -7.00 27.21
CA MET A 468 13.18 -6.66 27.68
C MET A 468 14.23 -7.74 27.40
N ASN A 469 13.85 -9.02 27.41
CA ASN A 469 14.82 -10.13 27.49
C ASN A 469 14.77 -11.11 26.32
N THR A 470 13.86 -10.93 25.35
CA THR A 470 13.76 -11.81 24.18
C THR A 470 13.89 -11.00 22.89
N LYS A 471 14.08 -11.71 21.76
CA LYS A 471 14.05 -11.13 20.41
C LYS A 471 12.69 -11.24 19.73
N LEU A 472 11.66 -11.70 20.45
CA LEU A 472 10.33 -11.89 19.89
C LEU A 472 9.77 -10.55 19.37
N ASN A 473 9.07 -10.57 18.23
CA ASN A 473 8.35 -9.42 17.71
C ASN A 473 7.02 -9.19 18.48
N ILE A 474 6.32 -8.09 18.20
CA ILE A 474 5.09 -7.73 18.95
C ILE A 474 4.04 -8.84 18.84
N SER A 475 3.87 -9.44 17.66
CA SER A 475 2.87 -10.49 17.41
C SER A 475 3.22 -11.79 18.15
N GLU A 476 4.47 -12.22 18.12
CA GLU A 476 4.92 -13.42 18.86
C GLU A 476 4.76 -13.26 20.37
N ILE A 477 5.04 -12.06 20.91
CA ILE A 477 4.81 -11.77 22.34
C ILE A 477 3.32 -11.78 22.65
N ALA A 478 2.51 -11.24 21.73
CA ALA A 478 1.06 -11.16 21.87
C ALA A 478 0.44 -12.56 21.91
N GLU A 479 0.80 -13.41 20.95
CA GLU A 479 0.41 -14.81 20.85
C GLU A 479 0.81 -15.61 22.10
N LYS A 480 2.10 -15.54 22.48
CA LYS A 480 2.64 -16.24 23.67
C LYS A 480 1.91 -15.88 24.96
N ASN A 481 1.44 -14.64 25.08
CA ASN A 481 0.76 -14.16 26.28
C ASN A 481 -0.77 -14.13 26.13
N SER A 482 -1.31 -14.64 25.01
CA SER A 482 -2.74 -14.63 24.67
C SER A 482 -3.38 -13.24 24.81
N VAL A 483 -2.70 -12.22 24.29
CA VAL A 483 -3.16 -10.83 24.24
C VAL A 483 -3.11 -10.30 22.81
N SER A 484 -3.67 -9.11 22.56
CA SER A 484 -3.57 -8.47 21.26
C SER A 484 -2.20 -7.81 21.01
N SER A 485 -1.73 -7.74 19.77
CA SER A 485 -0.52 -6.98 19.41
C SER A 485 -0.57 -5.50 19.84
N PRO A 486 -1.71 -4.77 19.71
CA PRO A 486 -1.84 -3.43 20.28
C PRO A 486 -1.63 -3.36 21.79
N SER A 487 -2.04 -4.38 22.54
CA SER A 487 -1.80 -4.46 23.99
C SER A 487 -0.31 -4.54 24.31
N VAL A 488 0.43 -5.38 23.59
CA VAL A 488 1.90 -5.48 23.72
C VAL A 488 2.58 -4.19 23.32
N SER A 489 2.17 -3.58 22.19
CA SER A 489 2.71 -2.30 21.73
C SER A 489 2.48 -1.18 22.77
N ASN A 490 1.29 -1.11 23.36
CA ASN A 490 0.98 -0.14 24.41
C ASN A 490 1.82 -0.35 25.68
N ILE A 491 1.97 -1.60 26.13
CA ILE A 491 2.85 -1.93 27.27
C ILE A 491 4.29 -1.56 26.95
N SER A 492 4.77 -1.90 25.75
CA SER A 492 6.12 -1.56 25.32
C SER A 492 6.35 -0.06 25.35
N GLN A 493 5.48 0.72 24.71
CA GLN A 493 5.63 2.17 24.65
C GLN A 493 5.53 2.78 26.05
N ARG A 494 4.46 2.49 26.81
CA ARG A 494 4.17 3.20 28.06
C ARG A 494 4.93 2.67 29.27
N ASP A 495 5.00 1.36 29.41
CA ASP A 495 5.49 0.74 30.65
C ASP A 495 6.97 0.35 30.58
N VAL A 496 7.44 -0.06 29.39
CA VAL A 496 8.84 -0.47 29.20
C VAL A 496 9.71 0.72 28.82
N PHE A 497 9.32 1.44 27.77
CA PHE A 497 10.10 2.54 27.21
C PHE A 497 9.62 3.93 27.64
N GLN A 498 8.59 4.02 28.50
CA GLN A 498 8.12 5.28 29.12
C GLN A 498 7.86 6.39 28.09
N ASP A 499 7.14 6.04 27.04
CA ASP A 499 6.80 6.86 25.87
C ASP A 499 8.02 7.31 25.03
N ASN A 500 9.20 6.71 25.24
CA ASN A 500 10.33 6.84 24.31
C ASN A 500 10.08 6.00 23.05
N ILE A 501 9.55 6.66 22.02
CA ILE A 501 9.20 6.02 20.75
C ILE A 501 10.41 5.47 20.00
N GLU A 502 11.58 6.06 20.18
CA GLU A 502 12.80 5.63 19.48
C GLU A 502 13.30 4.29 20.05
N ASP A 503 13.35 4.13 21.38
CA ASP A 503 13.71 2.84 22.00
C ASP A 503 12.68 1.74 21.65
N HIS A 504 11.39 2.11 21.59
CA HIS A 504 10.33 1.20 21.15
C HIS A 504 10.56 0.74 19.70
N ARG A 505 10.88 1.67 18.79
CA ARG A 505 11.18 1.36 17.38
C ARG A 505 12.50 0.62 17.23
N GLU A 506 13.48 0.86 18.09
CA GLU A 506 14.72 0.08 18.09
C GLU A 506 14.46 -1.37 18.46
N ARG A 507 13.60 -1.61 19.47
CA ARG A 507 13.21 -2.95 19.91
C ARG A 507 12.26 -3.65 18.95
N PHE A 508 11.31 -2.91 18.38
CA PHE A 508 10.29 -3.37 17.45
C PHE A 508 10.39 -2.54 16.17
N PRO A 509 11.45 -2.77 15.36
CA PRO A 509 11.61 -2.04 14.12
C PRO A 509 10.39 -2.28 13.26
N ILE A 510 9.81 -1.18 12.76
CA ILE A 510 8.74 -1.27 11.78
C ILE A 510 9.34 -1.97 10.56
N ASP A 511 8.66 -3.00 10.07
CA ASP A 511 9.09 -3.68 8.86
C ASP A 511 9.07 -2.66 7.70
N GLU A 512 10.27 -2.30 7.25
CA GLU A 512 10.48 -1.34 6.17
C GLU A 512 9.73 -1.80 4.90
N ASN A 513 9.65 -3.10 4.65
CA ASN A 513 8.93 -3.65 3.50
C ASN A 513 7.42 -3.44 3.63
N LEU A 514 6.88 -3.56 4.85
CA LEU A 514 5.46 -3.29 5.12
C LEU A 514 5.15 -1.80 4.93
N GLU A 515 6.03 -0.90 5.38
CA GLU A 515 5.87 0.53 5.12
C GLU A 515 6.00 0.87 3.63
N ILE A 516 6.95 0.26 2.91
CA ILE A 516 7.09 0.42 1.46
C ILE A 516 5.81 -0.03 0.77
N GLY A 517 5.26 -1.19 1.12
CA GLY A 517 3.99 -1.67 0.59
C GLY A 517 2.85 -0.69 0.87
N SER A 518 2.72 -0.24 2.12
CA SER A 518 1.69 0.71 2.56
C SER A 518 1.75 2.03 1.77
N PHE A 519 2.92 2.66 1.66
CA PHE A 519 3.07 3.89 0.90
C PHE A 519 2.94 3.68 -0.61
N THR A 520 3.31 2.51 -1.13
CA THR A 520 3.06 2.17 -2.54
C THR A 520 1.56 2.14 -2.82
N HIS A 521 0.77 1.45 -1.98
CA HIS A 521 -0.69 1.36 -2.14
C HIS A 521 -1.35 2.73 -2.00
N LEU A 522 -0.95 3.52 -0.99
CA LEU A 522 -1.45 4.88 -0.80
C LEU A 522 -1.21 5.77 -2.05
N ASN A 523 0.01 5.77 -2.59
CA ASN A 523 0.34 6.54 -3.78
C ASN A 523 -0.44 6.05 -5.01
N ILE A 524 -0.50 4.73 -5.25
CA ILE A 524 -1.23 4.15 -6.38
C ILE A 524 -2.73 4.48 -6.28
N ASN A 525 -3.36 4.24 -5.14
CA ASN A 525 -4.79 4.50 -4.93
C ASN A 525 -5.14 5.97 -5.13
N SER A 526 -4.32 6.90 -4.62
CA SER A 526 -4.54 8.33 -4.83
C SER A 526 -4.35 8.72 -6.29
N LEU A 527 -3.32 8.22 -6.98
CA LEU A 527 -3.11 8.49 -8.40
C LEU A 527 -4.28 7.97 -9.25
N ILE A 528 -4.71 6.73 -9.05
CA ILE A 528 -5.84 6.15 -9.78
C ILE A 528 -7.13 6.93 -9.48
N THR A 529 -7.39 7.29 -8.21
CA THR A 529 -8.55 8.14 -7.86
C THR A 529 -8.55 9.42 -8.67
N LYS A 530 -7.41 10.13 -8.72
CA LYS A 530 -7.28 11.36 -9.50
C LYS A 530 -7.59 11.12 -10.97
N THR A 531 -6.96 10.11 -11.60
CA THR A 531 -7.15 9.85 -13.03
C THR A 531 -8.58 9.43 -13.36
N ILE A 532 -9.21 8.60 -12.52
CA ILE A 532 -10.58 8.14 -12.76
C ILE A 532 -11.61 9.25 -12.51
N ASN A 533 -11.35 10.19 -11.59
CA ASN A 533 -12.25 11.32 -11.35
C ASN A 533 -12.35 12.31 -12.51
N ASP A 534 -11.38 12.28 -13.44
CA ASP A 534 -11.44 13.05 -14.68
C ASP A 534 -12.38 12.41 -15.72
N LEU A 535 -12.78 11.14 -15.51
CA LEU A 535 -13.74 10.45 -16.37
C LEU A 535 -15.19 10.74 -15.92
N PRO A 536 -16.08 11.16 -16.83
CA PRO A 536 -17.47 11.47 -16.49
C PRO A 536 -18.18 10.28 -15.84
N ASN A 537 -18.78 10.52 -14.67
CA ASN A 537 -19.58 9.55 -13.90
C ASN A 537 -18.84 8.31 -13.41
N GLN A 538 -17.52 8.22 -13.58
CA GLN A 538 -16.72 7.12 -13.05
C GLN A 538 -16.11 7.50 -11.70
N LYS A 539 -16.00 6.53 -10.81
CA LYS A 539 -15.29 6.66 -9.53
C LYS A 539 -14.44 5.43 -9.29
N TYR A 540 -13.27 5.65 -8.68
CA TYR A 540 -12.44 4.61 -8.10
C TYR A 540 -12.57 4.67 -6.59
N TYR A 541 -13.09 3.60 -5.99
CA TYR A 541 -13.21 3.47 -4.54
C TYR A 541 -11.98 2.77 -4.00
N ALA A 542 -11.19 3.47 -3.19
CA ALA A 542 -9.98 2.95 -2.58
C ALA A 542 -10.31 2.22 -1.28
N GLU A 543 -9.78 1.01 -1.12
CA GLU A 543 -9.95 0.15 0.06
C GLU A 543 -11.42 0.00 0.56
N PRO A 544 -12.42 -0.22 -0.31
CA PRO A 544 -13.80 -0.27 0.13
C PRO A 544 -14.08 -1.56 0.92
N ASN A 545 -14.77 -1.42 2.04
CA ASN A 545 -15.19 -2.55 2.84
C ASN A 545 -16.52 -3.11 2.31
N ILE A 546 -16.44 -3.98 1.31
CA ILE A 546 -17.61 -4.60 0.66
C ILE A 546 -17.93 -5.99 1.22
N TYR A 547 -16.96 -6.69 1.81
CA TYR A 547 -17.15 -8.06 2.30
C TYR A 547 -17.66 -8.10 3.75
N PRO A 548 -18.50 -9.09 4.14
CA PRO A 548 -19.03 -9.22 5.50
C PRO A 548 -17.96 -9.34 6.60
N ASP A 549 -16.83 -9.99 6.28
CA ASP A 549 -15.70 -10.23 7.17
C ASP A 549 -14.68 -9.08 7.18
N LYS A 550 -15.07 -7.91 6.67
CA LYS A 550 -14.29 -6.66 6.68
C LYS A 550 -13.07 -6.64 5.78
N ARG A 551 -12.91 -7.63 4.89
CA ARG A 551 -11.86 -7.61 3.87
C ARG A 551 -12.08 -6.44 2.91
N ARG A 552 -10.99 -5.91 2.37
CA ARG A 552 -10.97 -4.74 1.48
C ARG A 552 -10.08 -5.07 0.29
N PRO A 553 -10.57 -5.02 -0.96
CA PRO A 553 -9.69 -4.97 -2.12
C PRO A 553 -8.98 -3.60 -2.11
N ASP A 554 -7.85 -3.45 -2.79
CA ASP A 554 -7.17 -2.13 -2.84
C ASP A 554 -8.00 -1.11 -3.62
N GLY A 555 -8.70 -1.58 -4.67
CA GLY A 555 -9.51 -0.75 -5.55
C GLY A 555 -10.78 -1.42 -6.05
N LEU A 556 -11.81 -0.61 -6.30
CA LEU A 556 -13.06 -1.03 -6.92
C LEU A 556 -13.58 0.04 -7.87
N ILE A 557 -14.04 -0.38 -9.04
CA ILE A 557 -14.73 0.45 -10.02
C ILE A 557 -16.08 -0.23 -10.35
N LEU A 558 -17.18 0.51 -10.30
CA LEU A 558 -18.50 -0.02 -10.69
C LEU A 558 -18.61 -0.09 -12.22
N GLU A 559 -19.16 -1.19 -12.73
CA GLU A 559 -19.37 -1.42 -14.18
C GLU A 559 -20.71 -0.87 -14.69
N ASP A 560 -21.49 -0.21 -13.85
CA ASP A 560 -22.73 0.47 -14.26
C ASP A 560 -22.50 1.61 -15.26
N ASN A 561 -21.28 2.12 -15.34
CA ASN A 561 -20.82 3.07 -16.34
C ASN A 561 -20.01 2.41 -17.48
N ASN A 562 -19.97 1.08 -17.56
CA ASN A 562 -19.28 0.31 -18.58
C ASN A 562 -17.76 0.57 -18.64
N PHE A 563 -17.09 0.72 -17.48
CA PHE A 563 -15.66 1.04 -17.42
C PHE A 563 -14.84 0.07 -18.27
N ILE A 564 -14.95 -1.24 -18.03
CA ILE A 564 -14.15 -2.24 -18.74
C ILE A 564 -14.47 -2.24 -20.24
N HIS A 565 -15.74 -2.11 -20.60
CA HIS A 565 -16.16 -2.04 -22.00
C HIS A 565 -15.61 -0.80 -22.69
N GLN A 566 -15.58 0.36 -22.03
CA GLN A 566 -14.98 1.58 -22.56
C GLN A 566 -13.48 1.41 -22.76
N ARG A 567 -12.78 0.80 -21.79
CA ARG A 567 -11.34 0.52 -21.90
C ARG A 567 -11.03 -0.43 -23.05
N LEU A 568 -11.77 -1.53 -23.18
CA LEU A 568 -11.59 -2.52 -24.24
C LEU A 568 -12.07 -2.03 -25.62
N SER A 569 -12.96 -1.04 -25.67
CA SER A 569 -13.44 -0.44 -26.92
C SER A 569 -12.59 0.74 -27.40
N ASN A 570 -11.58 1.16 -26.62
CA ASN A 570 -10.66 2.20 -27.01
C ASN A 570 -9.91 1.80 -28.29
N SER A 571 -9.98 2.62 -29.34
CA SER A 571 -9.39 2.29 -30.65
C SER A 571 -7.86 2.22 -30.66
N GLN A 572 -7.21 2.76 -29.64
CA GLN A 572 -5.76 2.83 -29.53
C GLN A 572 -5.19 1.69 -28.69
N THR A 573 -5.72 1.47 -27.49
CA THR A 573 -5.20 0.48 -26.53
C THR A 573 -6.13 -0.70 -26.33
N GLY A 574 -7.42 -0.56 -26.64
CA GLY A 574 -8.45 -1.55 -26.32
C GLY A 574 -8.26 -2.88 -27.07
N GLU A 575 -7.79 -2.85 -28.31
CA GLU A 575 -7.52 -4.07 -29.08
C GLU A 575 -6.34 -4.86 -28.50
N ASP A 576 -5.26 -4.17 -28.10
CA ASP A 576 -4.12 -4.81 -27.42
C ASP A 576 -4.55 -5.39 -26.06
N LEU A 577 -5.34 -4.63 -25.29
CA LEU A 577 -5.90 -5.10 -24.02
C LEU A 577 -6.81 -6.32 -24.21
N LYS A 578 -7.69 -6.33 -25.21
CA LYS A 578 -8.55 -7.49 -25.52
C LYS A 578 -7.74 -8.74 -25.83
N ASN A 579 -6.73 -8.58 -26.69
CA ASN A 579 -5.89 -9.70 -27.13
C ASN A 579 -5.05 -10.26 -25.98
N LYS A 580 -4.48 -9.40 -25.14
CA LYS A 580 -3.67 -9.82 -24.00
C LYS A 580 -4.54 -10.40 -22.89
N LEU A 581 -5.56 -9.67 -22.44
CA LEU A 581 -6.35 -10.06 -21.27
C LEU A 581 -7.27 -11.26 -21.53
N GLU A 582 -7.47 -11.68 -22.78
CA GLU A 582 -8.33 -12.82 -23.13
C GLU A 582 -9.72 -12.73 -22.46
N LEU A 583 -10.30 -11.52 -22.44
CA LEU A 583 -11.62 -11.27 -21.88
C LEU A 583 -12.67 -11.44 -22.97
N ASN A 584 -13.66 -12.32 -22.76
CA ASN A 584 -14.78 -12.47 -23.67
C ASN A 584 -15.83 -11.39 -23.39
N PRO A 585 -16.13 -10.46 -24.33
CA PRO A 585 -17.08 -9.38 -24.10
C PRO A 585 -18.48 -9.84 -23.68
N LYS A 586 -18.93 -11.01 -24.13
CA LYS A 586 -20.24 -11.57 -23.74
C LYS A 586 -20.32 -11.93 -22.25
N ASN A 587 -19.18 -12.23 -21.64
CA ASN A 587 -19.10 -12.55 -20.23
C ASN A 587 -18.94 -11.29 -19.36
N LEU A 588 -18.79 -10.11 -19.96
CA LEU A 588 -18.66 -8.85 -19.23
C LEU A 588 -20.02 -8.24 -18.86
N ASP A 589 -21.08 -8.56 -19.60
CA ASP A 589 -22.44 -8.06 -19.34
C ASP A 589 -23.00 -8.44 -17.96
N GLN A 590 -22.47 -9.52 -17.35
CA GLN A 590 -22.84 -9.98 -16.00
C GLN A 590 -21.95 -9.41 -14.89
N ILE A 591 -20.85 -8.73 -15.24
CA ILE A 591 -19.90 -8.18 -14.28
C ILE A 591 -20.44 -6.85 -13.74
N LYS A 592 -20.60 -6.77 -12.42
CA LYS A 592 -21.09 -5.59 -11.71
C LYS A 592 -19.99 -4.63 -11.31
N SER A 593 -18.76 -5.14 -11.17
CA SER A 593 -17.60 -4.34 -10.75
C SER A 593 -16.28 -4.92 -11.21
N THR A 594 -15.30 -4.04 -11.39
CA THR A 594 -13.89 -4.40 -11.58
C THR A 594 -13.12 -4.10 -10.29
N GLN A 595 -12.41 -5.11 -9.78
CA GLN A 595 -11.57 -5.03 -8.58
C GLN A 595 -10.09 -5.03 -8.94
N PHE A 596 -9.32 -4.29 -8.14
CA PHE A 596 -7.87 -4.24 -8.21
C PHE A 596 -7.27 -4.64 -6.87
N ASP A 597 -6.29 -5.54 -6.92
CA ASP A 597 -5.40 -5.85 -5.81
C ASP A 597 -3.96 -5.68 -6.30
N PHE A 598 -3.18 -4.86 -5.60
CA PHE A 598 -1.79 -4.60 -5.92
C PHE A 598 -0.91 -5.47 -5.02
N THR A 599 0.09 -6.15 -5.60
CA THR A 599 0.96 -7.01 -4.80
C THR A 599 2.41 -7.01 -5.24
N ASN A 600 3.30 -6.99 -4.25
CA ASN A 600 4.74 -7.20 -4.46
C ASN A 600 5.09 -8.67 -4.71
N ASP A 601 4.25 -9.60 -4.26
CA ASP A 601 4.50 -11.03 -4.36
C ASP A 601 3.53 -11.69 -5.33
N VAL A 602 4.05 -12.13 -6.47
CA VAL A 602 3.28 -12.87 -7.48
C VAL A 602 3.61 -14.36 -7.44
N SER A 603 4.04 -14.89 -6.29
CA SER A 603 4.14 -16.33 -6.03
C SER A 603 2.77 -17.01 -6.11
N ASP A 604 2.74 -18.29 -6.52
CA ASP A 604 1.48 -19.01 -6.72
C ASP A 604 0.67 -19.13 -5.42
N GLU A 605 1.35 -19.34 -4.28
CA GLU A 605 0.73 -19.42 -2.95
C GLU A 605 -0.02 -18.12 -2.59
N ASN A 606 0.66 -16.97 -2.66
CA ASN A 606 0.03 -15.68 -2.37
C ASN A 606 -1.08 -15.33 -3.38
N LEU A 607 -0.94 -15.75 -4.64
CA LEU A 607 -1.97 -15.57 -5.66
C LEU A 607 -3.21 -16.39 -5.36
N ILE A 608 -3.07 -17.67 -4.99
CA ILE A 608 -4.19 -18.52 -4.56
C ILE A 608 -4.92 -17.87 -3.39
N ASP A 609 -4.19 -17.42 -2.37
CA ASP A 609 -4.78 -16.76 -1.21
C ASP A 609 -5.56 -15.50 -1.58
N LYS A 610 -5.01 -14.66 -2.46
CA LYS A 610 -5.69 -13.43 -2.94
C LYS A 610 -6.92 -13.76 -3.79
N ILE A 611 -6.85 -14.77 -4.64
CA ILE A 611 -7.97 -15.21 -5.47
C ILE A 611 -9.07 -15.78 -4.59
N GLU A 612 -8.75 -16.72 -3.70
CA GLU A 612 -9.68 -17.27 -2.71
C GLU A 612 -10.37 -16.16 -1.91
N LYS A 613 -9.59 -15.13 -1.56
CA LYS A 613 -10.06 -13.99 -0.78
C LYS A 613 -11.06 -13.11 -1.53
N TYR A 614 -10.88 -12.85 -2.82
CA TYR A 614 -11.60 -11.78 -3.52
C TYR A 614 -12.52 -12.23 -4.67
N GLN A 615 -12.34 -13.44 -5.22
CA GLN A 615 -13.11 -13.91 -6.37
C GLN A 615 -14.64 -13.86 -6.15
N SER A 616 -15.37 -13.56 -7.23
CA SER A 616 -16.84 -13.60 -7.29
C SER A 616 -17.31 -13.87 -8.73
N GLU A 617 -18.51 -14.44 -8.87
CA GLU A 617 -19.16 -14.65 -10.18
C GLU A 617 -19.45 -13.34 -10.93
N ASP A 618 -19.67 -12.25 -10.19
CA ASP A 618 -20.14 -10.95 -10.69
C ASP A 618 -19.07 -9.86 -10.65
N THR A 619 -17.81 -10.23 -10.41
CA THR A 619 -16.69 -9.29 -10.26
C THR A 619 -15.48 -9.74 -11.05
N LEU A 620 -14.92 -8.82 -11.84
CA LEU A 620 -13.66 -9.04 -12.55
C LEU A 620 -12.49 -8.62 -11.66
N LEU A 621 -11.66 -9.56 -11.24
CA LEU A 621 -10.52 -9.33 -10.35
C LEU A 621 -9.22 -9.23 -11.15
N PHE A 622 -8.55 -8.09 -11.03
CA PHE A 622 -7.18 -7.90 -11.51
C PHE A 622 -6.19 -7.88 -10.34
N ILE A 623 -5.28 -8.85 -10.33
CA ILE A 623 -4.13 -8.85 -9.42
C ILE A 623 -2.95 -8.22 -10.19
N VAL A 624 -2.57 -7.02 -9.79
CA VAL A 624 -1.51 -6.23 -10.45
C VAL A 624 -0.21 -6.39 -9.67
N GLY A 625 0.77 -7.06 -10.28
CA GLY A 625 2.07 -7.24 -9.65
C GLY A 625 2.91 -5.95 -9.73
N THR A 626 3.10 -5.29 -8.59
CA THR A 626 3.89 -4.05 -8.47
C THR A 626 5.40 -4.32 -8.55
N ARG A 627 5.84 -5.54 -8.23
CA ARG A 627 7.19 -6.06 -8.52
C ARG A 627 7.11 -7.20 -9.53
N TRP A 628 6.97 -6.80 -10.79
CA TRP A 628 6.87 -7.75 -11.88
C TRP A 628 8.25 -8.23 -12.33
N TYR A 629 8.59 -9.48 -12.01
CA TYR A 629 9.83 -10.13 -12.44
C TYR A 629 9.64 -11.10 -13.60
N LEU A 630 8.39 -11.31 -14.03
CA LEU A 630 8.05 -12.15 -15.17
C LEU A 630 8.22 -11.36 -16.46
N TYR A 631 8.61 -12.05 -17.53
CA TYR A 631 8.78 -11.40 -18.81
C TYR A 631 7.47 -11.07 -19.51
N ASP A 632 6.50 -11.97 -19.38
CA ASP A 632 5.19 -11.82 -20.00
C ASP A 632 4.37 -10.87 -19.14
N GLU A 633 3.53 -10.05 -19.77
CA GLU A 633 2.72 -9.06 -19.03
C GLU A 633 1.54 -9.68 -18.29
N ILE A 634 1.31 -10.97 -18.50
CA ILE A 634 0.25 -11.76 -17.88
C ILE A 634 0.87 -13.02 -17.34
N LYS A 635 0.46 -13.39 -16.13
CA LYS A 635 0.79 -14.67 -15.52
C LYS A 635 -0.41 -15.60 -15.64
N ASN A 636 -0.17 -16.85 -16.03
CA ASN A 636 -1.19 -17.90 -15.97
C ASN A 636 -1.69 -18.07 -14.53
N LEU A 637 -2.98 -18.34 -14.38
CA LEU A 637 -3.55 -18.66 -13.08
C LEU A 637 -2.91 -19.96 -12.54
N PRO A 638 -2.59 -20.02 -11.24
CA PRO A 638 -2.18 -21.26 -10.61
C PRO A 638 -3.31 -22.29 -10.71
N VAL A 639 -2.96 -23.57 -10.83
CA VAL A 639 -3.94 -24.66 -10.90
C VAL A 639 -4.30 -25.06 -9.47
N ASP A 640 -5.47 -24.63 -9.00
CA ASP A 640 -5.93 -24.88 -7.64
C ASP A 640 -7.47 -24.96 -7.59
N ASP A 641 -8.01 -25.88 -6.78
CA ASP A 641 -9.45 -26.15 -6.68
C ASP A 641 -10.23 -25.07 -5.92
N LYS A 642 -9.52 -24.22 -5.16
CA LYS A 642 -10.11 -23.04 -4.51
C LYS A 642 -10.50 -21.97 -5.54
N ILE A 643 -9.95 -21.98 -6.75
CA ILE A 643 -10.23 -20.99 -7.79
C ILE A 643 -11.48 -21.42 -8.57
N LYS A 644 -12.61 -20.80 -8.22
CA LYS A 644 -13.94 -21.15 -8.75
C LYS A 644 -14.32 -20.36 -9.99
N TYR A 645 -13.87 -19.10 -10.07
CA TYR A 645 -14.26 -18.13 -11.10
C TYR A 645 -13.04 -17.71 -11.93
N ALA A 646 -12.28 -18.69 -12.44
CA ALA A 646 -11.02 -18.44 -13.15
C ALA A 646 -11.19 -17.49 -14.36
N GLU A 647 -12.33 -17.55 -15.05
CA GLU A 647 -12.68 -16.68 -16.16
C GLU A 647 -12.74 -15.19 -15.78
N ASN A 648 -12.98 -14.89 -14.50
CA ASN A 648 -13.11 -13.55 -13.93
C ASN A 648 -11.84 -13.07 -13.22
N VAL A 649 -10.72 -13.78 -13.32
CA VAL A 649 -9.46 -13.41 -12.65
C VAL A 649 -8.35 -13.23 -13.68
N ARG A 650 -7.60 -12.13 -13.60
CA ARG A 650 -6.38 -11.92 -14.39
C ARG A 650 -5.23 -11.42 -13.51
N ILE A 651 -4.05 -12.00 -13.70
CA ILE A 651 -2.81 -11.60 -13.02
C ILE A 651 -1.95 -10.86 -14.04
N VAL A 652 -1.71 -9.57 -13.82
CA VAL A 652 -1.13 -8.68 -14.82
C VAL A 652 0.07 -7.91 -14.29
N SER A 653 0.97 -7.53 -15.19
CA SER A 653 2.09 -6.65 -14.90
C SER A 653 1.63 -5.26 -14.50
N ASN A 654 2.50 -4.52 -13.81
CA ASN A 654 2.27 -3.11 -13.49
C ASN A 654 2.05 -2.24 -14.76
N ASN A 655 2.71 -2.53 -15.88
CA ASN A 655 2.50 -1.78 -17.13
C ASN A 655 1.12 -2.04 -17.71
N LEU A 656 0.75 -3.31 -17.86
CA LEU A 656 -0.55 -3.69 -18.39
C LEU A 656 -1.69 -3.23 -17.45
N GLY A 657 -1.47 -3.28 -16.13
CA GLY A 657 -2.39 -2.71 -15.15
C GLY A 657 -2.58 -1.20 -15.32
N ALA A 658 -1.49 -0.45 -15.53
CA ALA A 658 -1.56 0.99 -15.79
C ALA A 658 -2.32 1.31 -17.10
N ASP A 659 -2.07 0.54 -18.17
CA ASP A 659 -2.76 0.69 -19.45
C ASP A 659 -4.25 0.32 -19.33
N LEU A 660 -4.58 -0.71 -18.56
CA LEU A 660 -5.95 -1.11 -18.25
C LEU A 660 -6.71 0.01 -17.52
N ILE A 661 -6.11 0.59 -16.48
CA ILE A 661 -6.68 1.72 -15.72
C ILE A 661 -6.84 2.95 -16.62
N GLY A 662 -5.92 3.13 -17.57
CA GLY A 662 -5.89 4.28 -18.48
C GLY A 662 -4.99 5.41 -18.01
N LEU A 663 -3.91 5.07 -17.28
CA LEU A 663 -2.87 6.02 -16.94
C LEU A 663 -2.08 6.38 -18.20
N GLU A 664 -2.04 7.67 -18.55
CA GLU A 664 -1.30 8.18 -19.70
C GLU A 664 -0.48 9.43 -19.30
N GLY A 665 0.52 9.79 -20.11
CA GLY A 665 1.34 10.99 -19.92
C GLY A 665 1.92 11.14 -18.52
N ASN A 666 1.73 12.30 -17.90
CA ASN A 666 2.27 12.61 -16.57
C ASN A 666 1.80 11.64 -15.48
N ASP A 667 0.57 11.12 -15.56
CA ASP A 667 0.06 10.17 -14.57
C ASP A 667 0.73 8.81 -14.74
N LYS A 668 0.99 8.36 -15.98
CA LYS A 668 1.78 7.15 -16.23
C LYS A 668 3.22 7.30 -15.76
N ASP A 669 3.85 8.44 -16.04
CA ASP A 669 5.22 8.73 -15.57
C ASP A 669 5.30 8.74 -14.04
N LEU A 670 4.26 9.23 -13.36
CA LEU A 670 4.18 9.22 -11.90
C LEU A 670 3.97 7.80 -11.36
N TYR A 671 3.13 7.01 -12.00
CA TYR A 671 2.95 5.59 -11.68
C TYR A 671 4.27 4.83 -11.80
N ASP A 672 5.01 5.03 -12.90
CA ASP A 672 6.29 4.37 -13.13
C ASP A 672 7.33 4.75 -12.07
N LYS A 673 7.32 6.00 -11.60
CA LYS A 673 8.15 6.42 -10.45
C LYS A 673 7.76 5.73 -9.16
N ILE A 674 6.46 5.58 -8.87
CA ILE A 674 5.98 4.84 -7.68
C ILE A 674 6.49 3.41 -7.72
N ILE A 675 6.33 2.73 -8.87
CA ILE A 675 6.83 1.38 -9.10
C ILE A 675 8.36 1.32 -8.94
N GLU A 676 9.09 2.28 -9.51
CA GLU A 676 10.55 2.36 -9.38
C GLU A 676 11.00 2.53 -7.92
N PHE A 677 10.36 3.42 -7.15
CA PHE A 677 10.68 3.60 -5.74
C PHE A 677 10.34 2.36 -4.92
N ASN A 678 9.22 1.70 -5.19
CA ASN A 678 8.87 0.42 -4.56
C ASN A 678 9.94 -0.64 -4.87
N TYR A 679 10.33 -0.80 -6.14
CA TYR A 679 11.36 -1.77 -6.56
C TYR A 679 12.71 -1.49 -5.89
N ASN A 680 13.11 -0.22 -5.80
CA ASN A 680 14.37 0.21 -5.19
C ASN A 680 14.34 0.25 -3.65
N HIS A 681 13.21 -0.12 -3.02
CA HIS A 681 12.97 0.04 -1.58
C HIS A 681 13.20 1.49 -1.08
N ASP A 682 12.88 2.50 -1.90
CA ASP A 682 13.06 3.91 -1.57
C ASP A 682 11.84 4.47 -0.81
N LEU A 683 11.74 4.07 0.46
CA LEU A 683 10.65 4.47 1.35
C LEU A 683 10.54 5.99 1.52
N ASN A 684 11.67 6.70 1.56
CA ASN A 684 11.67 8.15 1.74
C ASN A 684 11.07 8.85 0.53
N SER A 685 11.42 8.44 -0.69
CA SER A 685 10.83 8.97 -1.90
C SER A 685 9.33 8.67 -2.00
N LEU A 686 8.90 7.45 -1.62
CA LEU A 686 7.46 7.11 -1.54
C LEU A 686 6.70 8.00 -0.54
N LYS A 687 7.28 8.23 0.64
CA LYS A 687 6.72 9.13 1.67
C LYS A 687 6.63 10.56 1.18
N MET A 688 7.69 11.06 0.55
CA MET A 688 7.71 12.41 -0.01
C MET A 688 6.64 12.58 -1.09
N LEU A 689 6.59 11.65 -2.05
CA LEU A 689 5.61 11.69 -3.14
C LEU A 689 4.18 11.74 -2.60
N TYR A 690 3.87 10.90 -1.61
CA TYR A 690 2.55 10.91 -0.99
C TYR A 690 2.29 12.23 -0.26
N ASN A 691 3.18 12.62 0.65
CA ASN A 691 2.94 13.77 1.53
C ASN A 691 2.89 15.11 0.78
N TYR A 692 3.59 15.25 -0.34
CA TYR A 692 3.65 16.51 -1.09
C TYR A 692 2.72 16.54 -2.30
N ASP A 693 2.60 15.44 -3.04
CA ASP A 693 1.90 15.45 -4.32
C ASP A 693 0.50 14.83 -4.23
N LEU A 694 0.38 13.64 -3.60
CA LEU A 694 -0.84 12.82 -3.72
C LEU A 694 -1.78 12.82 -2.50
N SER A 695 -1.30 13.17 -1.30
CA SER A 695 -2.08 13.14 -0.05
C SER A 695 -3.24 14.14 -0.01
N SER A 696 -3.25 15.11 -0.92
CA SER A 696 -4.34 16.08 -1.07
C SER A 696 -5.56 15.50 -1.81
N ILE A 697 -5.40 14.36 -2.48
CA ILE A 697 -6.47 13.69 -3.23
C ILE A 697 -7.42 13.02 -2.24
N ASN A 698 -8.70 13.38 -2.30
CA ASN A 698 -9.72 12.78 -1.47
C ASN A 698 -10.18 11.45 -2.07
N ASN A 699 -9.59 10.35 -1.60
CA ASN A 699 -9.93 9.00 -2.04
C ASN A 699 -11.39 8.67 -1.70
N HIS A 700 -12.14 8.15 -2.67
CA HIS A 700 -13.52 7.70 -2.45
C HIS A 700 -13.51 6.45 -1.58
N ASN A 701 -14.30 6.46 -0.51
CA ASN A 701 -14.32 5.39 0.50
C ASN A 701 -15.60 4.54 0.45
N THR A 702 -15.74 3.63 1.43
CA THR A 702 -16.90 2.72 1.55
C THR A 702 -18.24 3.46 1.71
N GLN A 703 -18.25 4.57 2.45
CA GLN A 703 -19.47 5.34 2.67
C GLN A 703 -19.94 5.99 1.37
N GLU A 704 -19.00 6.54 0.60
CA GLU A 704 -19.30 7.12 -0.71
C GLU A 704 -19.78 6.06 -1.72
N LEU A 705 -19.20 4.85 -1.70
CA LEU A 705 -19.70 3.72 -2.51
C LEU A 705 -21.15 3.39 -2.17
N ARG A 706 -21.46 3.30 -0.88
CA ARG A 706 -22.81 3.00 -0.40
C ARG A 706 -23.81 4.09 -0.83
N GLU A 707 -23.45 5.35 -0.66
CA GLU A 707 -24.29 6.49 -1.07
C GLU A 707 -24.55 6.49 -2.57
N ASP A 708 -23.52 6.20 -3.37
CA ASP A 708 -23.63 6.12 -4.82
C ASP A 708 -24.58 5.00 -5.27
N LEU A 709 -24.46 3.80 -4.68
CA LEU A 709 -25.35 2.67 -4.95
C LEU A 709 -26.80 2.94 -4.51
N VAL A 710 -27.01 3.61 -3.37
CA VAL A 710 -28.35 4.02 -2.91
C VAL A 710 -28.94 5.06 -3.86
N GLN A 711 -28.17 6.07 -4.25
CA GLN A 711 -28.60 7.12 -5.17
C GLN A 711 -29.02 6.54 -6.54
N LYS A 712 -28.31 5.51 -7.00
CA LYS A 712 -28.60 4.77 -8.23
C LYS A 712 -29.76 3.77 -8.08
N GLY A 713 -30.28 3.57 -6.87
CA GLY A 713 -31.36 2.61 -6.59
C GLY A 713 -30.94 1.15 -6.72
N LEU A 714 -29.63 0.87 -6.67
CA LEU A 714 -29.07 -0.48 -6.77
C LEU A 714 -29.13 -1.24 -5.44
N ILE A 715 -29.15 -0.49 -4.33
CA ILE A 715 -29.37 -1.02 -2.97
C ILE A 715 -30.33 -0.11 -2.21
N LYS A 716 -30.99 -0.64 -1.17
CA LYS A 716 -31.77 0.15 -0.22
C LYS A 716 -30.90 0.66 0.92
N ALA A 717 -30.06 -0.21 1.47
CA ALA A 717 -29.26 0.14 2.63
C ALA A 717 -27.93 -0.60 2.71
N ASP A 718 -27.84 -1.88 2.37
CA ASP A 718 -26.65 -2.70 2.60
C ASP A 718 -25.91 -3.00 1.28
N LEU A 719 -24.57 -2.95 1.30
CA LEU A 719 -23.73 -3.32 0.15
C LEU A 719 -23.92 -4.79 -0.24
N ASN A 720 -24.28 -5.65 0.73
CA ASN A 720 -24.62 -7.05 0.50
C ASN A 720 -25.86 -7.25 -0.40
N GLU A 721 -26.67 -6.21 -0.63
CA GLU A 721 -27.78 -6.27 -1.59
C GLU A 721 -27.28 -6.25 -3.05
N TYR A 722 -26.06 -5.74 -3.28
CA TYR A 722 -25.49 -5.60 -4.62
C TYR A 722 -24.47 -6.70 -4.95
N PHE A 723 -23.58 -7.00 -4.02
CA PHE A 723 -22.50 -7.98 -4.21
C PHE A 723 -22.95 -9.38 -3.76
N ASN A 724 -22.88 -10.35 -4.67
CA ASN A 724 -23.15 -11.75 -4.32
C ASN A 724 -21.89 -12.37 -3.72
N PHE A 725 -21.98 -12.77 -2.44
CA PHE A 725 -20.91 -13.52 -1.79
C PHE A 725 -21.26 -15.01 -1.75
N ASP A 726 -20.34 -15.86 -2.26
CA ASP A 726 -20.39 -17.32 -2.15
C ASP A 726 -20.60 -17.81 -0.71
N GLU A 727 -21.07 -19.04 -0.53
CA GLU A 727 -21.19 -19.68 0.79
C GLU A 727 -19.87 -19.69 1.59
N VAL A 728 -18.73 -19.82 0.91
CA VAL A 728 -17.39 -19.72 1.51
C VAL A 728 -17.13 -18.33 2.12
N ASN A 729 -17.72 -17.29 1.53
CA ASN A 729 -17.70 -15.92 2.02
C ASN A 729 -18.84 -15.62 3.03
N LYS A 730 -19.84 -16.51 3.13
CA LYS A 730 -20.95 -16.44 4.09
C LYS A 730 -20.71 -17.21 5.39
N LYS A 731 -19.66 -18.05 5.48
CA LYS A 731 -19.28 -18.72 6.73
C LYS A 731 -19.25 -17.68 7.86
N ASP A 732 -19.89 -18.02 8.98
CA ASP A 732 -20.00 -17.17 10.15
C ASP A 732 -18.59 -16.70 10.55
N PRO A 733 -18.33 -15.41 10.82
CA PRO A 733 -17.03 -14.95 11.29
C PRO A 733 -16.44 -15.78 12.44
N GLU A 734 -17.30 -16.41 13.26
CA GLU A 734 -16.90 -17.35 14.31
C GLU A 734 -16.29 -18.66 13.76
N GLU A 735 -16.81 -19.21 12.66
CA GLU A 735 -16.29 -20.42 12.01
C GLU A 735 -14.95 -20.16 11.32
N LYS A 736 -14.78 -19.03 10.64
CA LYS A 736 -13.48 -18.67 10.03
C LYS A 736 -12.42 -18.37 11.09
N GLN A 737 -12.80 -17.79 12.22
CA GLN A 737 -11.89 -17.60 13.35
C GLN A 737 -11.52 -18.94 13.98
N LEU A 738 -12.47 -19.86 14.13
CA LEU A 738 -12.21 -21.23 14.60
C LEU A 738 -11.32 -22.04 13.64
N ASP A 739 -11.53 -21.94 12.32
CA ASP A 739 -10.69 -22.60 11.30
C ASP A 739 -9.27 -22.03 11.32
N LEU A 740 -9.11 -20.70 11.46
CA LEU A 740 -7.81 -20.03 11.59
C LEU A 740 -7.12 -20.41 12.91
N ASP A 741 -7.85 -20.40 14.03
CA ASP A 741 -7.36 -20.82 15.33
C ASP A 741 -6.98 -22.32 15.31
N HIS A 742 -7.70 -23.17 14.59
CA HIS A 742 -7.37 -24.58 14.41
C HIS A 742 -6.10 -24.76 13.57
N PHE A 743 -5.92 -23.97 12.50
CA PHE A 743 -4.74 -24.02 11.64
C PHE A 743 -3.47 -23.49 12.32
N LEU A 744 -3.61 -22.54 13.25
CA LEU A 744 -2.52 -21.98 14.06
C LEU A 744 -2.19 -22.80 15.32
N ASN A 745 -3.01 -23.82 15.63
CA ASN A 745 -2.81 -24.73 16.77
C ASN A 745 -2.31 -26.13 16.37
N PHE A 746 -1.85 -26.30 15.12
CA PHE A 746 -1.03 -27.44 14.65
C PHE A 746 0.36 -26.92 14.25
#